data_AF-A0AAV6V1J3-F1
#
_entry.id   AF-A0AAV6V1J3-F1
#
_cell.length_a   1.000
_cell.length_b   1.000
_cell.length_c   1.000
_cell.angle_alpha   90.00
_cell.angle_beta   90.00
_cell.angle_gamma   90.00
#
_symmetry.space_group_name_H-M   'P 1'
#
loop_
_entity.id
_entity.type
_entity.pdbx_description
1 polymer ?
#
loop_
_entity_poly.entity_id
_entity_poly.type
_entity_poly.pdbx_seq_one_letter_code
_entity_poly.pdbx_strand_id
1 'polypeptide(L)'
;MSINPPKRFLKSSLSEDDAAKLPGDVWQISAPSKNSLFWSLILSYVIAFRRTDVWTRGYELLLGNSPERAYVMKKKNINTIPDQNHLKNQVLGFNPFLSRFPFNEEMKKVLRVFDLRLNRYGNDMKSRNDQWDNAFKLKAAAKMLECQIILITINNYRTTDVTYYGETSSNKIPKLIIFLKKGVLKDDKLVDAYAFGMSLEHSAGHRLKALEHVLKKTDIDVAQIRQIKASFPINEDFLQFILNSEWNHIIPIIYKSPYIAWKLADAGFNTDPCARERGLSAFAYCLGKGNTRFLQILYNYAVNNFHKSDGSLRNPSENVLECLKNVYDSIKQDRANSHDFSNLGNRKCVALKTYHEILFFNEYQTLCVKNLYDILPNSKHIAPYTIISVLRDYSKHFHCQDIATNFENHIKYSYYYENVDNFTCLMFFDRILSLNPDINPSNFKDTVSNLFMTILSYKIFPICEHGNNCSICQLTIDNCPLRFVSYNQRNKFKEFGEQYLVELQTDKSDSFSVDTNKKLIHVRQSLSDLPEITDEFLIRRLEKYLKSATKVSLDTDGVKGLLTIERALQVIGETLSISREGIIAHLVNSCLADGIAHNIHKIRNDCLSHYRPNILYGRIHLDTDIERFKRLQEALKVIHNRLKPVYLSQDYRTADTLIRKSEIDCKIYCSNTYRNVLKQRELFQTKRKNQCSAYGGEYRSLYVNILNTMQEFIEKSEYEKLNEKSQKSNDINSTKSNNNNKKSNGKSKESNADVKKSNENRKNISALKFLLPFVQYEQDVTLANELSSCVEALEILLVSDEENQDQRKCALQNISKQKNILTDSVPNSELTNQNFSEFDKYLNDVKNYKWFSNQEVQDIADKVKVHLERSKKTKEDLKEQLKKSTPPSEKDAKKLIDHILISTKTKETLLEKLKTNPTNALKYLESIKDLAIFKDMDTLSVFSTKEEGLNLLLRLELPKDLEKKVLKFLNRNLECLLDRIHHLKSILIDEDEEIQIMWRWGKSSEIQKHTRHLMGQRYILEGDVRGSLEMLIFDCFNILSKKDLEDLWKKATNLFSGVSLRDVLAHGSTMMEVVGGLLDPEDLPSQLIDKMLKLIEDEEVLQTMSDQFKDKKILDQAGLQGIIDDHIKKKKLSPEKSEKELKRWKEYASLFPLK
;
A
#
# COMPACT_ATOMS: atom_id res chain seq x y z
N MET A 1 17.13 4.44 20.66
CA MET A 1 17.51 3.44 21.68
C MET A 1 17.32 2.06 21.06
N SER A 2 18.37 1.39 20.60
CA SER A 2 18.24 0.01 20.14
C SER A 2 18.34 -0.94 21.33
N ILE A 3 17.30 -1.74 21.56
CA ILE A 3 17.31 -2.85 22.51
C ILE A 3 17.49 -4.10 21.66
N ASN A 4 18.57 -4.84 21.87
CA ASN A 4 18.83 -6.06 21.08
C ASN A 4 17.77 -7.13 21.39
N PRO A 5 17.35 -7.94 20.39
CA PRO A 5 16.37 -9.00 20.58
C PRO A 5 16.83 -10.01 21.64
N PRO A 6 15.89 -10.72 22.29
CA PRO A 6 16.21 -11.81 23.21
C PRO A 6 17.18 -12.82 22.58
N LYS A 7 18.25 -13.17 23.30
CA LYS A 7 19.24 -14.16 22.84
C LYS A 7 19.28 -15.36 23.76
N ARG A 8 19.25 -16.57 23.21
CA ARG A 8 19.45 -17.79 24.00
C ARG A 8 20.92 -17.89 24.41
N PHE A 9 21.18 -18.06 25.70
CA PHE A 9 22.50 -18.31 26.27
C PHE A 9 22.53 -19.77 26.73
N LEU A 10 23.41 -20.56 26.11
CA LEU A 10 23.53 -21.99 26.37
C LEU A 10 24.43 -22.22 27.59
N LYS A 11 23.99 -23.07 28.51
CA LYS A 11 24.77 -23.46 29.69
C LYS A 11 26.11 -24.09 29.31
N SER A 12 26.19 -24.76 28.16
CA SER A 12 27.41 -25.36 27.60
C SER A 12 28.48 -24.34 27.17
N SER A 13 28.16 -23.05 27.18
CA SER A 13 29.14 -21.97 26.90
C SER A 13 29.93 -21.53 28.15
N LEU A 14 29.75 -22.21 29.28
CA LEU A 14 30.45 -21.99 30.54
C LEU A 14 31.37 -23.17 30.87
N SER A 15 32.32 -22.95 31.79
CA SER A 15 33.10 -24.03 32.42
C SER A 15 32.17 -25.04 33.11
N GLU A 16 32.60 -26.29 33.30
CA GLU A 16 31.78 -27.32 33.96
C GLU A 16 31.32 -26.89 35.38
N ASP A 17 32.20 -26.23 36.13
CA ASP A 17 31.93 -25.73 37.48
C ASP A 17 30.90 -24.59 37.52
N ASP A 18 30.94 -23.67 36.55
CA ASP A 18 29.97 -22.57 36.45
C ASP A 18 28.67 -23.02 35.81
N ALA A 19 28.74 -23.97 34.87
CA ALA A 19 27.56 -24.63 34.34
C ALA A 19 26.79 -25.29 35.49
N ALA A 20 27.42 -26.08 36.36
CA ALA A 20 26.76 -26.74 37.48
C ALA A 20 25.93 -25.79 38.38
N LYS A 21 26.37 -24.53 38.51
CA LYS A 21 25.72 -23.49 39.35
C LYS A 21 24.57 -22.75 38.66
N LEU A 22 24.46 -22.83 37.32
CA LEU A 22 23.36 -22.24 36.55
C LEU A 22 22.13 -23.17 36.58
N PRO A 23 20.92 -22.68 36.88
CA PRO A 23 19.70 -23.50 36.95
C PRO A 23 19.29 -24.17 35.62
N GLY A 24 19.84 -23.73 34.49
CA GLY A 24 19.60 -24.27 33.16
C GLY A 24 19.96 -23.25 32.07
N ASP A 25 19.60 -23.53 30.82
CA ASP A 25 19.66 -22.54 29.74
C ASP A 25 18.80 -21.31 30.07
N VAL A 26 19.27 -20.13 29.65
CA VAL A 26 18.59 -18.87 29.93
C VAL A 26 18.52 -17.98 28.70
N TRP A 27 17.50 -17.15 28.65
CA TRP A 27 17.35 -16.08 27.68
C TRP A 27 17.92 -14.78 28.23
N GLN A 28 18.88 -14.20 27.50
CA GLN A 28 19.38 -12.86 27.73
C GLN A 28 18.37 -11.84 27.17
N ILE A 29 17.78 -11.04 28.06
CA ILE A 29 16.87 -9.94 27.72
C ILE A 29 17.59 -8.61 27.96
N SER A 30 17.81 -7.86 26.88
CA SER A 30 18.51 -6.57 26.92
C SER A 30 17.73 -5.53 27.73
N ALA A 31 18.36 -4.81 28.66
CA ALA A 31 17.71 -3.72 29.38
C ALA A 31 17.89 -2.36 28.66
N PRO A 32 17.06 -1.33 28.96
CA PRO A 32 17.26 0.01 28.42
C PRO A 32 18.66 0.54 28.73
N SER A 33 19.36 1.07 27.72
CA SER A 33 20.76 1.50 27.86
C SER A 33 20.99 2.53 28.97
N LYS A 34 20.01 3.42 29.23
CA LYS A 34 20.03 4.33 30.38
C LYS A 34 19.59 3.57 31.63
N ASN A 35 20.44 3.55 32.65
CA ASN A 35 20.24 2.81 33.91
C ASN A 35 20.09 1.29 33.71
N SER A 36 20.78 0.73 32.71
CA SER A 36 20.69 -0.69 32.32
C SER A 36 20.93 -1.66 33.48
N LEU A 37 21.89 -1.37 34.37
CA LEU A 37 22.16 -2.15 35.58
C LEU A 37 20.94 -2.21 36.51
N PHE A 38 20.37 -1.05 36.84
CA PHE A 38 19.22 -0.95 37.74
C PHE A 38 17.98 -1.63 37.15
N TRP A 39 17.73 -1.44 35.85
CA TRP A 39 16.65 -2.14 35.16
C TRP A 39 16.84 -3.66 35.18
N SER A 40 18.07 -4.14 34.96
CA SER A 40 18.38 -5.56 35.00
C SER A 40 18.16 -6.15 36.39
N LEU A 41 18.54 -5.43 37.44
CA LEU A 41 18.30 -5.81 38.83
C LEU A 41 16.81 -5.89 39.16
N ILE A 42 16.07 -4.81 38.91
CA ILE A 42 14.63 -4.72 39.21
C ILE A 42 13.88 -5.83 38.47
N LEU A 43 14.10 -6.00 37.16
CA LEU A 43 13.33 -6.95 36.38
C LEU A 43 13.69 -8.40 36.66
N SER A 44 14.98 -8.70 36.82
CA SER A 44 15.40 -10.04 37.22
C SER A 44 14.79 -10.40 38.59
N TYR A 45 14.79 -9.45 39.53
CA TYR A 45 14.21 -9.63 40.85
C TYR A 45 12.71 -9.90 40.79
N VAL A 46 11.95 -9.02 40.13
CA VAL A 46 10.49 -9.20 40.12
C VAL A 46 10.06 -10.47 39.36
N ILE A 47 10.79 -10.86 38.31
CA ILE A 47 10.57 -12.14 37.61
C ILE A 47 10.82 -13.34 38.53
N ALA A 48 11.91 -13.32 39.31
CA ALA A 48 12.24 -14.41 40.24
C ALA A 48 11.21 -14.58 41.36
N PHE A 49 10.54 -13.50 41.79
CA PHE A 49 9.60 -13.51 42.92
C PHE A 49 8.14 -13.83 42.55
N ARG A 50 7.82 -14.02 41.27
CA ARG A 50 6.47 -14.30 40.77
C ARG A 50 5.83 -15.58 41.33
N ARG A 51 6.63 -16.52 41.84
CA ARG A 51 6.23 -17.88 42.27
C ARG A 51 5.92 -18.01 43.77
N THR A 52 5.80 -16.92 44.52
CA THR A 52 5.63 -16.98 46.00
C THR A 52 4.37 -16.29 46.50
N ASP A 53 3.80 -16.82 47.57
CA ASP A 53 2.68 -16.26 48.36
C ASP A 53 3.08 -14.95 49.08
N VAL A 54 4.25 -14.40 48.75
CA VAL A 54 4.99 -13.39 49.52
C VAL A 54 5.32 -12.15 48.66
N TRP A 55 4.54 -11.87 47.60
CA TRP A 55 4.69 -10.68 46.73
C TRP A 55 4.85 -9.37 47.52
N THR A 56 4.15 -9.24 48.65
CA THR A 56 4.24 -8.07 49.53
C THR A 56 5.64 -7.87 50.11
N ARG A 57 6.30 -8.94 50.57
CA ARG A 57 7.69 -8.85 51.08
C ARG A 57 8.67 -8.49 49.97
N GLY A 58 8.54 -9.09 48.79
CA GLY A 58 9.40 -8.76 47.64
C GLY A 58 9.23 -7.30 47.21
N TYR A 59 7.99 -6.80 47.21
CA TYR A 59 7.69 -5.41 46.91
C TYR A 59 8.26 -4.44 47.96
N GLU A 60 8.16 -4.78 49.24
CA GLU A 60 8.79 -4.03 50.35
C GLU A 60 10.32 -4.04 50.26
N LEU A 61 10.93 -5.17 49.91
CA LEU A 61 12.37 -5.27 49.67
C LEU A 61 12.82 -4.52 48.41
N LEU A 62 11.94 -4.24 47.45
CA LEU A 62 12.26 -3.43 46.28
C LEU A 62 12.16 -1.92 46.58
N LEU A 63 11.09 -1.49 47.26
CA LEU A 63 10.76 -0.07 47.46
C LEU A 63 11.04 0.49 48.86
N GLY A 64 11.43 -0.35 49.81
CA GLY A 64 11.60 0.00 51.22
C GLY A 64 10.32 -0.14 52.04
N ASN A 65 10.49 -0.21 53.36
CA ASN A 65 9.37 -0.18 54.32
C ASN A 65 8.69 1.21 54.32
N SER A 66 7.50 1.31 54.92
CA SER A 66 6.69 2.54 54.87
C SER A 66 7.45 3.83 55.27
N PRO A 67 8.25 3.86 56.36
CA PRO A 67 9.04 5.03 56.74
C PRO A 67 10.16 5.38 55.75
N GLU A 68 10.92 4.40 55.29
CA GLU A 68 12.01 4.59 54.34
C GLU A 68 11.50 5.07 52.98
N ARG A 69 10.40 4.46 52.53
CA ARG A 69 9.72 4.80 51.27
C ARG A 69 9.23 6.24 51.29
N ALA A 70 8.54 6.67 52.34
CA ALA A 70 8.04 8.04 52.47
C ALA A 70 9.17 9.09 52.37
N TYR A 71 10.32 8.81 52.99
CA TYR A 71 11.50 9.66 52.92
C TYR A 71 12.08 9.74 51.49
N VAL A 72 12.27 8.59 50.83
CA VAL A 72 12.85 8.52 49.48
C VAL A 72 11.94 9.20 48.44
N MET A 73 10.62 9.05 48.57
CA MET A 73 9.63 9.65 47.68
C MET A 73 9.59 11.19 47.79
N LYS A 74 9.66 11.72 49.02
CA LYS A 74 9.76 13.17 49.28
C LYS A 74 11.00 13.79 48.62
N LYS A 75 12.15 13.10 48.68
CA LYS A 75 13.41 13.56 48.09
C LYS A 75 13.40 13.63 46.54
N LYS A 76 12.50 12.91 45.86
CA LYS A 76 12.38 12.87 44.39
C LYS A 76 11.14 13.56 43.84
N ASN A 77 10.37 14.27 44.68
CA ASN A 77 9.08 14.86 44.31
C ASN A 77 8.14 13.84 43.66
N ILE A 78 8.07 12.62 44.22
CA ILE A 78 7.12 11.59 43.74
C ILE A 78 5.86 11.70 44.59
N ASN A 79 4.79 12.23 43.99
CA ASN A 79 3.56 12.59 44.72
C ASN A 79 2.64 11.40 45.04
N THR A 80 2.83 10.24 44.40
CA THR A 80 1.99 9.06 44.60
C THR A 80 2.80 7.77 44.70
N ILE A 81 2.45 6.92 45.67
CA ILE A 81 3.01 5.57 45.84
C ILE A 81 2.63 4.72 44.63
N PRO A 82 3.58 4.00 43.99
CA PRO A 82 3.24 3.08 42.92
C PRO A 82 2.25 2.04 43.44
N ASP A 83 1.08 1.91 42.83
CA ASP A 83 0.10 0.92 43.26
C ASP A 83 0.71 -0.50 43.13
N GLN A 84 0.72 -1.24 44.24
CA GLN A 84 1.28 -2.59 44.31
C GLN A 84 0.53 -3.57 43.40
N ASN A 85 -0.79 -3.44 43.28
CA ASN A 85 -1.61 -4.28 42.41
C ASN A 85 -1.38 -3.93 40.95
N HIS A 86 -1.28 -2.63 40.64
CA HIS A 86 -0.93 -2.17 39.30
C HIS A 86 0.46 -2.66 38.88
N LEU A 87 1.47 -2.54 39.74
CA LEU A 87 2.83 -3.04 39.49
C LEU A 87 2.83 -4.56 39.28
N LYS A 88 2.07 -5.30 40.10
CA LYS A 88 1.90 -6.75 39.97
C LYS A 88 1.31 -7.11 38.61
N ASN A 89 0.21 -6.46 38.22
CA ASN A 89 -0.44 -6.71 36.94
C ASN A 89 0.46 -6.35 35.75
N GLN A 90 1.21 -5.26 35.84
CA GLN A 90 2.18 -4.87 34.81
C GLN A 90 3.29 -5.90 34.63
N VAL A 91 3.83 -6.44 35.73
CA VAL A 91 4.92 -7.41 35.65
C VAL A 91 4.40 -8.79 35.24
N LEU A 92 3.19 -9.19 35.68
CA LEU A 92 2.53 -10.40 35.21
C LEU A 92 2.18 -10.34 33.71
N GLY A 93 1.83 -9.14 33.22
CA GLY A 93 1.55 -8.86 31.82
C GLY A 93 2.79 -8.65 30.96
N PHE A 94 3.96 -8.35 31.55
CA PHE A 94 5.19 -8.09 30.81
C PHE A 94 5.64 -9.33 30.03
N ASN A 95 5.72 -9.18 28.70
CA ASN A 95 6.26 -10.19 27.81
C ASN A 95 7.42 -9.59 26.99
N PRO A 96 8.68 -9.92 27.32
CA PRO A 96 9.84 -9.36 26.63
C PRO A 96 9.99 -9.83 25.17
N PHE A 97 9.21 -10.83 24.74
CA PHE A 97 9.16 -11.33 23.36
C PHE A 97 8.05 -10.69 22.51
N LEU A 98 7.16 -9.88 23.09
CA LEU A 98 6.08 -9.17 22.36
C LEU A 98 6.38 -7.70 22.17
N SER A 99 6.67 -7.01 23.27
CA SER A 99 6.88 -5.56 23.29
C SER A 99 8.23 -5.26 23.95
N ARG A 100 9.06 -4.46 23.28
CA ARG A 100 10.33 -4.00 23.85
C ARG A 100 10.05 -2.88 24.86
N PHE A 101 9.86 -3.27 26.13
CA PHE A 101 9.85 -2.39 27.32
C PHE A 101 8.73 -1.32 27.40
N PRO A 102 7.48 -1.70 27.73
CA PRO A 102 6.38 -0.76 27.95
C PRO A 102 6.38 -0.24 29.39
N PHE A 103 7.40 0.51 29.82
CA PHE A 103 7.40 1.10 31.16
C PHE A 103 6.77 2.49 31.15
N ASN A 104 5.53 2.55 31.63
CA ASN A 104 4.84 3.78 31.94
C ASN A 104 5.53 4.55 33.10
N GLU A 105 4.98 5.70 33.46
CA GLU A 105 5.54 6.54 34.52
C GLU A 105 5.66 5.83 35.88
N GLU A 106 4.84 4.80 36.16
CA GLU A 106 4.89 4.05 37.42
C GLU A 106 6.17 3.21 37.56
N MET A 107 6.56 2.46 36.53
CA MET A 107 7.82 1.71 36.55
C MET A 107 9.05 2.64 36.60
N LYS A 108 8.94 3.87 36.05
CA LYS A 108 9.98 4.89 36.21
C LYS A 108 10.06 5.42 37.66
N LYS A 109 8.94 5.53 38.37
CA LYS A 109 8.93 5.84 39.80
C LYS A 109 9.62 4.73 40.60
N VAL A 110 9.32 3.47 40.32
CA VAL A 110 9.99 2.31 40.94
C VAL A 110 11.50 2.38 40.74
N LEU A 111 11.97 2.62 39.50
CA LEU A 111 13.39 2.80 39.22
C LEU A 111 14.03 3.91 40.06
N ARG A 112 13.39 5.09 40.14
CA ARG A 112 13.91 6.24 40.91
C ARG A 112 13.99 5.96 42.41
N VAL A 113 13.00 5.26 42.95
CA VAL A 113 12.97 4.86 44.36
C VAL A 113 14.05 3.82 44.64
N PHE A 114 14.13 2.78 43.81
CA PHE A 114 15.13 1.71 43.92
C PHE A 114 16.56 2.24 43.83
N ASP A 115 16.85 3.10 42.83
CA ASP A 115 18.17 3.72 42.65
C ASP A 115 18.61 4.51 43.90
N LEU A 116 17.74 5.38 44.43
CA LEU A 116 18.06 6.12 45.65
C LEU A 116 18.28 5.23 46.86
N ARG A 117 17.44 4.21 47.01
CA ARG A 117 17.54 3.29 48.14
C ARG A 117 18.82 2.47 48.08
N LEU A 118 19.17 1.95 46.91
CA LEU A 118 20.42 1.22 46.71
C LEU A 118 21.64 2.11 47.00
N ASN A 119 21.63 3.37 46.54
CA ASN A 119 22.71 4.31 46.84
C ASN A 119 22.83 4.62 48.34
N ARG A 120 21.70 4.75 49.06
CA ARG A 120 21.71 4.97 50.51
C ARG A 120 22.25 3.76 51.25
N TYR A 121 21.65 2.59 51.00
CA TYR A 121 22.05 1.33 51.63
C TYR A 121 23.54 1.03 51.36
N GLY A 122 23.98 1.31 50.14
CA GLY A 122 25.38 1.21 49.76
C GLY A 122 26.32 2.16 50.49
N ASN A 123 25.93 3.42 50.70
CA ASN A 123 26.70 4.36 51.51
C ASN A 123 26.80 3.89 52.97
N ASP A 124 25.74 3.30 53.52
CA ASP A 124 25.72 2.75 54.88
C ASP A 124 26.61 1.50 54.99
N MET A 125 26.78 0.74 53.89
CA MET A 125 27.69 -0.41 53.80
C MET A 125 29.16 -0.03 53.56
N LYS A 126 29.45 1.22 53.16
CA LYS A 126 30.74 1.63 52.61
C LYS A 126 31.79 1.82 53.72
N SER A 127 32.92 1.12 53.63
CA SER A 127 34.10 1.43 54.46
C SER A 127 34.87 2.62 53.87
N ARG A 128 35.77 3.27 54.63
CA ARG A 128 36.46 4.51 54.21
C ARG A 128 37.20 4.42 52.86
N ASN A 129 37.55 3.22 52.40
CA ASN A 129 38.35 3.01 51.18
C ASN A 129 37.59 2.35 50.01
N ASP A 130 36.31 2.01 50.15
CA ASP A 130 35.57 1.35 49.07
C ASP A 130 35.25 2.34 47.93
N GLN A 131 35.30 1.89 46.67
CA GLN A 131 34.84 2.68 45.52
C GLN A 131 33.38 2.33 45.20
N TRP A 132 32.56 3.34 44.85
CA TRP A 132 31.14 3.14 44.49
C TRP A 132 30.98 2.72 43.02
N ASP A 133 31.60 1.60 42.67
CA ASP A 133 31.58 1.03 41.33
C ASP A 133 30.39 0.07 41.10
N ASN A 134 30.32 -0.56 39.92
CA ASN A 134 29.24 -1.47 39.59
C ASN A 134 29.30 -2.78 40.40
N ALA A 135 30.49 -3.27 40.77
CA ALA A 135 30.65 -4.48 41.56
C ALA A 135 30.14 -4.27 42.99
N PHE A 136 30.44 -3.12 43.60
CA PHE A 136 29.94 -2.76 44.91
C PHE A 136 28.42 -2.53 44.91
N LYS A 137 27.86 -1.91 43.85
CA LYS A 137 26.41 -1.81 43.65
C LYS A 137 25.73 -3.17 43.59
N LEU A 138 26.30 -4.14 42.88
CA LEU A 138 25.78 -5.51 42.81
C LEU A 138 25.83 -6.20 44.18
N LYS A 139 26.94 -6.05 44.93
CA LYS A 139 27.06 -6.56 46.30
C LYS A 139 26.01 -5.96 47.25
N ALA A 140 25.84 -4.64 47.20
CA ALA A 140 24.83 -3.94 47.99
C ALA A 140 23.41 -4.38 47.59
N ALA A 141 23.14 -4.54 46.30
CA ALA A 141 21.84 -5.00 45.81
C ALA A 141 21.53 -6.43 46.23
N ALA A 142 22.49 -7.36 46.12
CA ALA A 142 22.34 -8.75 46.56
C ALA A 142 21.91 -8.82 48.04
N LYS A 143 22.57 -8.03 48.90
CA LYS A 143 22.26 -7.97 50.34
C LYS A 143 20.92 -7.25 50.61
N MET A 144 20.67 -6.11 49.97
CA MET A 144 19.44 -5.31 50.16
C MET A 144 18.17 -6.08 49.73
N LEU A 145 18.29 -6.88 48.67
CA LEU A 145 17.18 -7.64 48.10
C LEU A 145 17.06 -9.06 48.67
N GLU A 146 17.97 -9.47 49.57
CA GLU A 146 18.06 -10.83 50.10
C GLU A 146 18.11 -11.88 48.97
N CYS A 147 19.00 -11.68 48.00
CA CYS A 147 19.10 -12.52 46.80
C CYS A 147 20.57 -12.86 46.45
N GLN A 148 20.75 -13.87 45.61
CA GLN A 148 22.02 -14.18 44.97
C GLN A 148 22.03 -13.61 43.55
N ILE A 149 23.04 -12.84 43.18
CA ILE A 149 23.20 -12.32 41.81
C ILE A 149 24.34 -13.06 41.12
N ILE A 150 24.03 -13.68 39.98
CA ILE A 150 24.96 -14.34 39.07
C ILE A 150 25.22 -13.35 37.93
N LEU A 151 26.42 -12.78 37.90
CA LEU A 151 26.87 -11.88 36.83
C LEU A 151 27.67 -12.67 35.80
N ILE A 152 27.18 -12.70 34.56
CA ILE A 152 27.86 -13.32 33.41
C ILE A 152 28.44 -12.19 32.56
N THR A 153 29.76 -12.09 32.51
CA THR A 153 30.46 -11.10 31.68
C THR A 153 30.75 -11.72 30.32
N ILE A 154 30.28 -11.05 29.26
CA ILE A 154 30.49 -11.45 27.88
C ILE A 154 31.51 -10.49 27.26
N ASN A 155 32.71 -10.98 26.97
CA ASN A 155 33.72 -10.22 26.25
C ASN A 155 33.59 -10.41 24.73
N ASN A 156 34.11 -9.47 23.94
CA ASN A 156 34.05 -9.49 22.47
C ASN A 156 34.69 -10.77 21.86
N TYR A 157 35.57 -11.45 22.59
CA TYR A 157 36.28 -12.66 22.18
C TYR A 157 35.59 -13.97 22.62
N ARG A 158 34.29 -13.94 22.98
CA ARG A 158 33.49 -15.09 23.45
C ARG A 158 33.92 -15.73 24.78
N THR A 159 34.90 -15.15 25.49
CA THR A 159 35.21 -15.56 26.87
C THR A 159 34.11 -15.09 27.83
N THR A 160 33.63 -16.01 28.65
CA THR A 160 32.53 -15.85 29.59
C THR A 160 33.06 -16.00 31.02
N ASP A 161 33.12 -14.89 31.77
CA ASP A 161 33.47 -14.93 33.20
C ASP A 161 32.21 -14.87 34.04
N VAL A 162 32.12 -15.71 35.08
CA VAL A 162 30.97 -15.72 36.00
C VAL A 162 31.39 -15.22 37.38
N THR A 163 30.65 -14.25 37.92
CA THR A 163 30.88 -13.70 39.25
C THR A 163 29.61 -13.80 40.07
N TYR A 164 29.74 -14.18 41.34
CA TYR A 164 28.61 -14.38 42.26
C TYR A 164 28.62 -13.30 43.35
N TYR A 165 27.46 -12.71 43.61
CA TYR A 165 27.25 -11.75 44.70
C TYR A 165 26.12 -12.26 45.62
N GLY A 166 26.36 -12.26 46.94
CA GLY A 166 25.41 -12.79 47.95
C GLY A 166 25.79 -14.19 48.47
N GLU A 167 25.11 -14.66 49.52
CA GLU A 167 25.40 -15.94 50.18
C GLU A 167 24.96 -17.14 49.32
N THR A 168 25.82 -18.17 49.25
CA THR A 168 25.67 -19.37 48.38
C THR A 168 24.99 -20.56 49.06
N SER A 169 24.68 -20.49 50.35
CA SER A 169 24.43 -21.66 51.22
C SER A 169 22.97 -22.12 51.36
N SER A 170 22.00 -21.45 50.71
CA SER A 170 20.56 -21.78 50.83
C SER A 170 19.86 -21.90 49.47
N ASN A 171 19.25 -23.07 49.20
CA ASN A 171 18.40 -23.31 48.03
C ASN A 171 17.09 -22.50 48.03
N LYS A 172 16.79 -21.75 49.10
CA LYS A 172 15.55 -20.97 49.25
C LYS A 172 15.71 -19.50 48.85
N ILE A 173 16.92 -19.05 48.51
CA ILE A 173 17.19 -17.64 48.15
C ILE A 173 17.00 -17.43 46.63
N PRO A 174 16.30 -16.36 46.20
CA PRO A 174 16.13 -16.03 44.79
C PRO A 174 17.46 -15.81 44.07
N LYS A 175 17.60 -16.40 42.88
CA LYS A 175 18.79 -16.26 42.03
C LYS A 175 18.49 -15.32 40.87
N LEU A 176 19.19 -14.19 40.81
CA LEU A 176 19.10 -13.21 39.73
C LEU A 176 20.23 -13.44 38.74
N ILE A 177 19.93 -13.48 37.46
CA ILE A 177 20.94 -13.67 36.40
C ILE A 177 21.07 -12.35 35.66
N ILE A 178 22.27 -11.79 35.64
CA ILE A 178 22.59 -10.52 34.98
C ILE A 178 23.73 -10.75 34.01
N PHE A 179 23.61 -10.19 32.82
CA PHE A 179 24.66 -10.21 31.81
C PHE A 179 25.30 -8.83 31.71
N LEU A 180 26.63 -8.80 31.63
CA LEU A 180 27.43 -7.60 31.39
C LEU A 180 28.13 -7.73 30.02
N LYS A 181 27.93 -6.74 29.16
CA LYS A 181 28.73 -6.54 27.94
C LYS A 181 29.62 -5.32 28.14
N LYS A 182 30.94 -5.55 28.20
CA LYS A 182 31.93 -4.47 28.36
C LYS A 182 32.18 -3.77 27.04
N GLY A 183 32.35 -2.44 27.09
CA GLY A 183 32.83 -1.67 25.96
C GLY A 183 31.88 -1.61 24.76
N VAL A 184 30.59 -1.37 25.00
CA VAL A 184 29.64 -1.10 23.90
C VAL A 184 29.83 0.34 23.44
N LEU A 185 30.13 0.55 22.16
CA LEU A 185 30.22 1.87 21.55
C LEU A 185 28.84 2.54 21.54
N LYS A 186 28.74 3.71 22.16
CA LYS A 186 27.54 4.54 22.18
C LYS A 186 27.94 6.01 22.18
N ASP A 187 27.51 6.75 21.15
CA ASP A 187 27.84 8.17 20.98
C ASP A 187 29.37 8.42 21.11
N ASP A 188 30.17 7.59 20.42
CA ASP A 188 31.64 7.55 20.46
C ASP A 188 32.30 7.27 21.82
N LYS A 189 31.52 6.80 22.82
CA LYS A 189 32.02 6.38 24.13
C LYS A 189 31.77 4.91 24.39
N LEU A 190 32.74 4.23 24.99
CA LEU A 190 32.60 2.85 25.46
C LEU A 190 31.84 2.85 26.79
N VAL A 191 30.67 2.23 26.82
CA VAL A 191 29.83 2.11 28.01
C VAL A 191 29.45 0.65 28.25
N ASP A 192 29.41 0.24 29.52
CA ASP A 192 28.93 -1.08 29.91
C ASP A 192 27.41 -1.21 29.71
N ALA A 193 26.98 -2.30 29.06
CA ALA A 193 25.58 -2.61 28.85
C ALA A 193 25.17 -3.84 29.67
N TYR A 194 24.12 -3.68 30.50
CA TYR A 194 23.57 -4.75 31.31
C TYR A 194 22.27 -5.31 30.70
N ALA A 195 22.05 -6.59 30.92
CA ALA A 195 20.85 -7.34 30.54
C ALA A 195 20.48 -8.32 31.66
N PHE A 196 19.26 -8.83 31.67
CA PHE A 196 18.83 -9.83 32.66
C PHE A 196 18.51 -11.18 32.01
N GLY A 197 18.67 -12.25 32.79
CA GLY A 197 18.39 -13.61 32.39
C GLY A 197 16.97 -14.05 32.76
N MET A 198 16.35 -14.80 31.86
CA MET A 198 15.05 -15.45 32.08
C MET A 198 15.18 -16.95 31.80
N SER A 199 14.74 -17.81 32.71
CA SER A 199 14.86 -19.26 32.51
C SER A 199 14.06 -19.75 31.30
N LEU A 200 14.50 -20.85 30.70
CA LEU A 200 13.83 -21.43 29.54
C LEU A 200 12.38 -21.85 29.85
N GLU A 201 12.14 -22.41 31.04
CA GLU A 201 10.79 -22.75 31.51
C GLU A 201 9.89 -21.50 31.60
N HIS A 202 10.43 -20.40 32.11
CA HIS A 202 9.67 -19.16 32.23
C HIS A 202 9.42 -18.50 30.86
N SER A 203 10.42 -18.53 29.98
CA SER A 203 10.32 -17.94 28.65
C SER A 203 9.36 -18.69 27.74
N ALA A 204 9.17 -20.00 27.94
CA ALA A 204 8.33 -20.84 27.09
C ALA A 204 6.90 -20.28 26.90
N GLY A 205 6.18 -20.01 27.99
CA GLY A 205 4.82 -19.47 27.91
C GLY A 205 4.75 -18.09 27.27
N HIS A 206 5.76 -17.25 27.50
CA HIS A 206 5.88 -15.92 26.90
C HIS A 206 6.19 -15.98 25.39
N ARG A 207 7.07 -16.90 24.97
CA ARG A 207 7.38 -17.15 23.56
C ARG A 207 6.18 -17.69 22.80
N LEU A 208 5.41 -18.64 23.37
CA LEU A 208 4.20 -19.15 22.71
C LEU A 208 3.11 -18.08 22.57
N LYS A 209 2.97 -17.19 23.56
CA LYS A 209 2.09 -16.02 23.45
C LYS A 209 2.57 -15.05 22.36
N ALA A 210 3.89 -14.87 22.25
CA ALA A 210 4.48 -14.04 21.20
C ALA A 210 4.26 -14.63 19.81
N LEU A 211 4.48 -15.93 19.65
CA LEU A 211 4.19 -16.67 18.42
C LEU A 211 2.74 -16.49 17.99
N GLU A 212 1.79 -16.74 18.90
CA GLU A 212 0.36 -16.59 18.62
C GLU A 212 0.01 -15.16 18.19
N HIS A 213 0.54 -14.16 18.88
CA HIS A 213 0.30 -12.77 18.54
C HIS A 213 0.86 -12.38 17.17
N VAL A 214 2.08 -12.82 16.84
CA VAL A 214 2.70 -12.51 15.54
C VAL A 214 1.97 -13.23 14.41
N LEU A 215 1.60 -14.50 14.59
CA LEU A 215 0.84 -15.25 13.58
C LEU A 215 -0.58 -14.70 13.39
N LYS A 216 -1.21 -14.11 14.41
CA LYS A 216 -2.50 -13.42 14.26
C LYS A 216 -2.45 -12.20 13.34
N LYS A 217 -1.26 -11.66 13.05
CA LYS A 217 -1.05 -10.59 12.05
C LYS A 217 -0.95 -11.12 10.61
N THR A 218 -1.25 -12.40 10.39
CA THR A 218 -1.16 -13.05 9.08
C THR A 218 -2.51 -13.64 8.67
N ASP A 219 -2.64 -14.06 7.41
CA ASP A 219 -3.84 -14.72 6.86
C ASP A 219 -4.02 -16.18 7.36
N ILE A 220 -3.38 -16.59 8.46
CA ILE A 220 -3.50 -17.94 9.02
C ILE A 220 -4.73 -18.00 9.94
N ASP A 221 -5.54 -19.04 9.78
CA ASP A 221 -6.75 -19.22 10.58
C ASP A 221 -6.42 -19.38 12.08
N VAL A 222 -7.24 -18.79 12.95
CA VAL A 222 -7.04 -18.82 14.41
C VAL A 222 -7.00 -20.25 14.96
N ALA A 223 -7.76 -21.19 14.39
CA ALA A 223 -7.72 -22.60 14.73
C ALA A 223 -6.38 -23.24 14.33
N GLN A 224 -5.85 -22.93 13.15
CA GLN A 224 -4.53 -23.39 12.71
C GLN A 224 -3.42 -22.83 13.62
N ILE A 225 -3.49 -21.55 14.00
CA ILE A 225 -2.52 -20.93 14.95
C ILE A 225 -2.52 -21.69 16.28
N ARG A 226 -3.69 -22.06 16.80
CA ARG A 226 -3.80 -22.85 18.04
C ARG A 226 -3.18 -24.24 17.89
N GLN A 227 -3.36 -24.90 16.75
CA GLN A 227 -2.78 -26.22 16.46
C GLN A 227 -1.24 -26.15 16.29
N ILE A 228 -0.73 -25.14 15.60
CA ILE A 228 0.73 -24.87 15.49
C ILE A 228 1.33 -24.68 16.89
N LYS A 229 0.69 -23.85 17.73
CA LYS A 229 1.14 -23.60 19.10
C LYS A 229 1.15 -24.86 19.97
N ALA A 230 0.17 -25.76 19.79
CA ALA A 230 0.07 -27.00 20.53
C ALA A 230 1.11 -28.05 20.09
N SER A 231 1.46 -28.04 18.80
CA SER A 231 2.41 -29.00 18.22
C SER A 231 3.87 -28.54 18.26
N PHE A 232 4.14 -27.23 18.37
CA PHE A 232 5.49 -26.68 18.34
C PHE A 232 6.33 -27.03 19.59
N PRO A 233 7.45 -27.75 19.45
CA PRO A 233 8.36 -28.03 20.55
C PRO A 233 9.15 -26.76 20.90
N ILE A 234 8.96 -26.22 22.10
CA ILE A 234 9.52 -24.92 22.52
C ILE A 234 11.05 -24.80 22.37
N ASN A 235 11.75 -25.93 22.38
CA ASN A 235 13.21 -26.01 22.35
C ASN A 235 13.81 -26.16 20.95
N GLU A 236 12.99 -26.43 19.94
CA GLU A 236 13.42 -26.62 18.56
C GLU A 236 13.46 -25.30 17.78
N ASP A 237 14.24 -25.28 16.70
CA ASP A 237 14.19 -24.22 15.71
C ASP A 237 12.82 -24.17 15.02
N PHE A 238 12.19 -23.00 15.08
CA PHE A 238 10.84 -22.80 14.56
C PHE A 238 10.74 -22.98 13.05
N LEU A 239 11.73 -22.48 12.30
CA LEU A 239 11.77 -22.62 10.85
C LEU A 239 11.93 -24.09 10.46
N GLN A 240 12.84 -24.82 11.12
CA GLN A 240 13.06 -26.24 10.86
C GLN A 240 11.87 -27.10 11.27
N PHE A 241 11.21 -26.79 12.40
CA PHE A 241 9.97 -27.44 12.81
C PHE A 241 8.87 -27.28 11.76
N ILE A 242 8.64 -26.05 11.28
CA ILE A 242 7.63 -25.81 10.24
C ILE A 242 8.00 -26.53 8.95
N LEU A 243 9.26 -26.47 8.55
CA LEU A 243 9.74 -27.17 7.35
C LEU A 243 9.49 -28.67 7.44
N ASN A 244 9.63 -29.28 8.62
CA ASN A 244 9.50 -30.72 8.83
C ASN A 244 8.09 -31.21 9.20
N SER A 245 7.18 -30.32 9.60
CA SER A 245 5.80 -30.65 9.99
C SER A 245 4.77 -30.48 8.86
N GLU A 246 3.50 -30.79 9.16
CA GLU A 246 2.34 -30.52 8.29
C GLU A 246 2.06 -29.02 8.09
N TRP A 247 2.68 -28.17 8.90
CA TRP A 247 2.52 -26.71 8.86
C TRP A 247 3.36 -26.03 7.78
N ASN A 248 4.10 -26.77 6.95
CA ASN A 248 5.00 -26.19 5.93
C ASN A 248 4.32 -25.19 4.97
N HIS A 249 3.01 -25.29 4.78
CA HIS A 249 2.19 -24.39 3.98
C HIS A 249 2.16 -22.94 4.50
N ILE A 250 2.57 -22.68 5.75
CA ILE A 250 2.64 -21.34 6.31
C ILE A 250 3.96 -20.62 6.00
N ILE A 251 5.01 -21.32 5.53
CA ILE A 251 6.31 -20.71 5.19
C ILE A 251 6.13 -19.55 4.19
N PRO A 252 5.39 -19.71 3.08
CA PRO A 252 5.15 -18.59 2.18
C PRO A 252 4.42 -17.43 2.85
N ILE A 253 3.55 -17.68 3.83
CA ILE A 253 2.82 -16.60 4.52
C ILE A 253 3.78 -15.82 5.43
N ILE A 254 4.61 -16.52 6.20
CA ILE A 254 5.57 -15.93 7.14
C ILE A 254 6.65 -15.13 6.41
N TYR A 255 7.20 -15.67 5.33
CA TYR A 255 8.34 -15.08 4.62
C TYR A 255 7.94 -14.19 3.43
N LYS A 256 6.66 -14.15 3.04
CA LYS A 256 6.14 -13.14 2.11
C LYS A 256 6.27 -11.73 2.72
N SER A 257 6.20 -11.62 4.04
CA SER A 257 6.41 -10.38 4.78
C SER A 257 7.73 -10.44 5.55
N PRO A 258 8.77 -9.68 5.14
CA PRO A 258 9.99 -9.55 5.95
C PRO A 258 9.69 -9.08 7.38
N TYR A 259 8.63 -8.29 7.57
CA TYR A 259 8.15 -7.85 8.88
C TYR A 259 7.72 -9.01 9.77
N ILE A 260 6.95 -9.98 9.27
CA ILE A 260 6.50 -11.13 10.09
C ILE A 260 7.69 -12.01 10.49
N ALA A 261 8.58 -12.33 9.55
CA ALA A 261 9.80 -13.09 9.84
C ALA A 261 10.73 -12.35 10.83
N TRP A 262 10.81 -11.02 10.73
CA TRP A 262 11.55 -10.20 11.69
C TRP A 262 10.87 -10.14 13.07
N LYS A 263 9.54 -10.04 13.14
CA LYS A 263 8.76 -10.11 14.38
C LYS A 263 8.96 -11.42 15.12
N LEU A 264 9.02 -12.52 14.38
CA LEU A 264 9.35 -13.83 14.94
C LEU A 264 10.80 -13.86 15.45
N ALA A 265 11.75 -13.27 14.72
CA ALA A 265 13.14 -13.11 15.19
C ALA A 265 13.21 -12.34 16.52
N ASP A 266 12.47 -11.24 16.59
CA ASP A 266 12.32 -10.40 17.78
C ASP A 266 11.66 -11.13 18.95
N ALA A 267 10.75 -12.04 18.66
CA ALA A 267 10.15 -12.94 19.64
C ALA A 267 11.06 -14.12 20.04
N GLY A 268 12.31 -14.14 19.58
CA GLY A 268 13.29 -15.17 19.91
C GLY A 268 13.08 -16.48 19.15
N PHE A 269 12.44 -16.45 17.98
CA PHE A 269 12.43 -17.57 17.05
C PHE A 269 13.52 -17.38 16.02
N ASN A 270 14.25 -18.44 15.69
CA ASN A 270 15.23 -18.33 14.62
C ASN A 270 14.51 -18.36 13.27
N THR A 271 14.73 -17.32 12.48
CA THR A 271 14.13 -17.14 11.15
C THR A 271 15.19 -16.99 10.07
N ASP A 272 16.47 -17.03 10.43
CA ASP A 272 17.61 -16.98 9.51
C ASP A 272 17.76 -18.34 8.81
N PRO A 273 17.55 -18.41 7.48
CA PRO A 273 17.67 -19.67 6.74
C PRO A 273 19.08 -20.28 6.76
N CYS A 274 20.11 -19.46 6.96
CA CYS A 274 21.51 -19.90 7.02
C CYS A 274 21.89 -20.49 8.38
N ALA A 275 21.08 -20.26 9.41
CA ALA A 275 21.36 -20.75 10.75
C ALA A 275 21.25 -22.28 10.79
N ARG A 276 22.19 -22.92 11.50
CA ARG A 276 22.30 -24.38 11.57
C ARG A 276 21.85 -24.92 12.90
N GLU A 277 21.03 -25.96 12.84
CA GLU A 277 20.76 -26.84 13.99
C GLU A 277 21.15 -28.26 13.57
N ARG A 278 21.86 -28.99 14.45
CA ARG A 278 22.40 -30.33 14.15
C ARG A 278 23.28 -30.39 12.88
N GLY A 279 23.91 -29.26 12.52
CA GLY A 279 24.84 -29.16 11.39
C GLY A 279 24.22 -28.85 10.02
N LEU A 280 22.88 -28.73 9.91
CA LEU A 280 22.19 -28.44 8.65
C LEU A 280 21.42 -27.12 8.73
N SER A 281 21.43 -26.35 7.64
CA SER A 281 20.61 -25.14 7.50
C SER A 281 19.21 -25.43 6.97
N ALA A 282 18.33 -24.43 6.94
CA ALA A 282 17.00 -24.55 6.34
C ALA A 282 17.04 -24.96 4.86
N PHE A 283 18.11 -24.57 4.15
CA PHE A 283 18.30 -24.93 2.74
C PHE A 283 18.46 -26.44 2.55
N ALA A 284 19.20 -27.13 3.42
CA ALA A 284 19.33 -28.59 3.39
C ALA A 284 17.97 -29.30 3.45
N TYR A 285 17.05 -28.83 4.31
CA TYR A 285 15.72 -29.40 4.45
C TYR A 285 14.86 -29.14 3.21
N CYS A 286 14.93 -27.94 2.62
CA CYS A 286 14.25 -27.63 1.36
C CYS A 286 14.75 -28.51 0.20
N LEU A 287 16.08 -28.67 0.09
CA LEU A 287 16.73 -29.53 -0.91
C LEU A 287 16.31 -30.99 -0.72
N GLY A 288 16.29 -31.49 0.51
CA GLY A 288 15.90 -32.88 0.80
C GLY A 288 14.43 -33.19 0.54
N LYS A 289 13.54 -32.19 0.66
CA LYS A 289 12.14 -32.33 0.28
C LYS A 289 11.87 -32.08 -1.20
N GLY A 290 12.86 -31.59 -1.96
CA GLY A 290 12.67 -31.21 -3.36
C GLY A 290 11.74 -30.02 -3.56
N ASN A 291 11.53 -29.19 -2.53
CA ASN A 291 10.62 -28.05 -2.60
C ASN A 291 11.38 -26.77 -3.01
N THR A 292 11.46 -26.55 -4.31
CA THR A 292 12.14 -25.39 -4.92
C THR A 292 11.47 -24.06 -4.56
N ARG A 293 10.16 -24.06 -4.33
CA ARG A 293 9.41 -22.86 -3.92
C ARG A 293 9.84 -22.36 -2.53
N PHE A 294 9.96 -23.26 -1.55
CA PHE A 294 10.44 -22.89 -0.22
C PHE A 294 11.91 -22.47 -0.26
N LEU A 295 12.73 -23.18 -1.05
CA LEU A 295 14.13 -22.80 -1.27
C LEU A 295 14.23 -21.36 -1.78
N GLN A 296 13.44 -20.98 -2.79
CA GLN A 296 13.47 -19.64 -3.36
C GLN A 296 13.03 -18.56 -2.38
N ILE A 297 11.96 -18.81 -1.61
CA ILE A 297 11.45 -17.86 -0.60
C ILE A 297 12.50 -17.60 0.47
N LEU A 298 13.09 -18.66 1.02
CA LEU A 298 14.11 -18.55 2.06
C LEU A 298 15.43 -17.96 1.50
N TYR A 299 15.80 -18.32 0.28
CA TYR A 299 16.98 -17.75 -0.38
C TYR A 299 16.84 -16.23 -0.52
N ASN A 300 15.72 -15.76 -1.08
CA ASN A 300 15.45 -14.33 -1.26
C ASN A 300 15.43 -13.57 0.06
N TYR A 301 14.91 -14.17 1.13
CA TYR A 301 14.95 -13.57 2.46
C TYR A 301 16.39 -13.42 2.99
N ALA A 302 17.21 -14.46 2.84
CA ALA A 302 18.58 -14.49 3.34
C ALA A 302 19.50 -13.49 2.61
N VAL A 303 19.43 -13.43 1.28
CA VAL A 303 20.32 -12.57 0.47
C VAL A 303 20.02 -11.09 0.59
N ASN A 304 18.76 -10.71 0.83
CA ASN A 304 18.36 -9.31 0.98
C ASN A 304 18.62 -8.73 2.38
N ASN A 305 18.97 -9.57 3.36
CA ASN A 305 19.42 -9.15 4.68
C ASN A 305 18.55 -8.09 5.39
N PHE A 306 17.23 -8.17 5.21
CA PHE A 306 16.24 -7.17 5.65
C PHE A 306 16.31 -6.79 7.14
N HIS A 307 16.97 -7.61 7.96
CA HIS A 307 17.05 -7.46 9.41
C HIS A 307 18.35 -6.80 9.92
N LYS A 308 19.38 -6.60 9.06
CA LYS A 308 20.70 -6.05 9.48
C LYS A 308 21.16 -4.80 8.72
N SER A 309 20.66 -4.55 7.51
CA SER A 309 21.11 -3.39 6.71
C SER A 309 20.01 -2.83 5.81
N ASP A 310 20.13 -1.55 5.45
CA ASP A 310 19.29 -0.91 4.43
C ASP A 310 19.70 -1.28 2.99
N GLY A 311 20.80 -2.00 2.81
CA GLY A 311 21.25 -2.49 1.51
C GLY A 311 20.33 -3.60 0.98
N SER A 312 20.19 -3.67 -0.34
CA SER A 312 19.44 -4.72 -1.03
C SER A 312 20.19 -5.19 -2.27
N LEU A 313 19.73 -6.25 -2.93
CA LEU A 313 20.30 -6.67 -4.22
C LEU A 313 20.28 -5.56 -5.29
N ARG A 314 19.32 -4.64 -5.20
CA ARG A 314 19.11 -3.52 -6.14
C ARG A 314 19.92 -2.26 -5.78
N ASN A 315 20.29 -2.12 -4.51
CA ASN A 315 21.18 -1.09 -4.01
C ASN A 315 22.22 -1.75 -3.08
N PRO A 316 23.24 -2.40 -3.67
CA PRO A 316 24.14 -3.25 -2.93
C PRO A 316 24.98 -2.47 -1.93
N SER A 317 25.26 -3.14 -0.83
CA SER A 317 26.27 -2.75 0.15
C SER A 317 27.19 -3.93 0.40
N GLU A 318 28.32 -3.69 1.07
CA GLU A 318 29.24 -4.75 1.48
C GLU A 318 28.51 -5.88 2.24
N ASN A 319 27.54 -5.53 3.09
CA ASN A 319 26.71 -6.49 3.82
C ASN A 319 25.89 -7.42 2.90
N VAL A 320 25.42 -6.92 1.75
CA VAL A 320 24.64 -7.73 0.78
C VAL A 320 25.56 -8.74 0.09
N LEU A 321 26.77 -8.31 -0.29
CA LEU A 321 27.79 -9.20 -0.86
C LEU A 321 28.23 -10.26 0.16
N GLU A 322 28.38 -9.89 1.44
CA GLU A 322 28.65 -10.83 2.51
C GLU A 322 27.50 -11.83 2.69
N CYS A 323 26.24 -11.39 2.59
CA CYS A 323 25.08 -12.29 2.69
C CYS A 323 25.00 -13.28 1.53
N LEU A 324 25.27 -12.83 0.30
CA LEU A 324 25.36 -13.72 -0.86
C LEU A 324 26.42 -14.81 -0.66
N LYS A 325 27.60 -14.41 -0.16
CA LYS A 325 28.68 -15.34 0.19
C LYS A 325 28.27 -16.29 1.32
N ASN A 326 27.63 -15.79 2.37
CA ASN A 326 27.17 -16.61 3.49
C ASN A 326 26.13 -17.66 3.05
N VAL A 327 25.23 -17.30 2.13
CA VAL A 327 24.27 -18.25 1.53
C VAL A 327 25.00 -19.30 0.70
N TYR A 328 25.95 -18.89 -0.15
CA TYR A 328 26.79 -19.80 -0.93
C TYR A 328 27.51 -20.83 -0.04
N ASP A 329 28.24 -20.32 0.96
CA ASP A 329 28.98 -21.14 1.92
C ASP A 329 28.04 -22.04 2.72
N SER A 330 26.82 -21.57 3.01
CA SER A 330 25.83 -22.36 3.74
C SER A 330 25.34 -23.56 2.96
N ILE A 331 24.93 -23.36 1.70
CA ILE A 331 24.48 -24.43 0.82
C ILE A 331 25.61 -25.43 0.56
N LYS A 332 26.86 -24.96 0.38
CA LYS A 332 28.03 -25.82 0.19
C LYS A 332 28.35 -26.67 1.42
N GLN A 333 28.28 -26.09 2.61
CA GLN A 333 28.49 -26.82 3.86
C GLN A 333 27.38 -27.83 4.14
N ASP A 334 26.13 -27.51 3.81
CA ASP A 334 25.00 -28.45 3.95
C ASP A 334 25.21 -29.73 3.12
N ARG A 335 25.76 -29.59 1.91
CA ARG A 335 26.14 -30.74 1.08
C ARG A 335 27.22 -31.60 1.74
N ALA A 336 28.26 -30.97 2.28
CA ALA A 336 29.33 -31.68 2.99
C ALA A 336 28.80 -32.41 4.24
N ASN A 337 28.04 -31.70 5.08
CA ASN A 337 27.51 -32.23 6.34
C ASN A 337 26.45 -33.33 6.13
N SER A 338 25.67 -33.25 5.04
CA SER A 338 24.73 -34.31 4.64
C SER A 338 25.38 -35.47 3.90
N HIS A 339 26.72 -35.48 3.76
CA HIS A 339 27.49 -36.49 3.03
C HIS A 339 26.92 -36.69 1.62
N ASP A 340 26.88 -35.61 0.84
CA ASP A 340 26.29 -35.57 -0.50
C ASP A 340 24.84 -36.06 -0.52
N PHE A 341 24.05 -35.68 0.49
CA PHE A 341 22.64 -36.05 0.58
C PHE A 341 22.39 -37.58 0.55
N SER A 342 23.38 -38.36 0.98
CA SER A 342 23.36 -39.83 0.90
C SER A 342 22.15 -40.48 1.56
N ASN A 343 21.66 -39.88 2.65
CA ASN A 343 20.51 -40.35 3.42
C ASN A 343 19.14 -40.16 2.72
N LEU A 344 19.09 -39.47 1.58
CA LEU A 344 17.84 -39.17 0.87
C LEU A 344 17.41 -40.23 -0.15
N GLY A 345 18.17 -41.33 -0.28
CA GLY A 345 17.88 -42.43 -1.19
C GLY A 345 17.60 -41.94 -2.61
N ASN A 346 16.44 -42.29 -3.15
CA ASN A 346 15.99 -41.90 -4.49
C ASN A 346 15.89 -40.37 -4.72
N ARG A 347 15.76 -39.57 -3.66
CA ARG A 347 15.68 -38.09 -3.76
C ARG A 347 17.05 -37.42 -3.85
N LYS A 348 18.15 -38.16 -3.65
CA LYS A 348 19.53 -37.64 -3.73
C LYS A 348 19.77 -36.91 -5.06
N CYS A 349 19.36 -37.50 -6.18
CA CYS A 349 19.56 -36.92 -7.51
C CYS A 349 18.82 -35.59 -7.68
N VAL A 350 17.60 -35.46 -7.14
CA VAL A 350 16.83 -34.20 -7.17
C VAL A 350 17.51 -33.15 -6.31
N ALA A 351 17.90 -33.50 -5.08
CA ALA A 351 18.59 -32.60 -4.16
C ALA A 351 19.91 -32.08 -4.74
N LEU A 352 20.74 -32.95 -5.33
CA LEU A 352 21.99 -32.58 -5.98
C LEU A 352 21.78 -31.67 -7.19
N LYS A 353 20.79 -31.98 -8.03
CA LYS A 353 20.42 -31.13 -9.16
C LYS A 353 20.03 -29.73 -8.70
N THR A 354 19.09 -29.62 -7.77
CA THR A 354 18.64 -28.32 -7.24
C THR A 354 19.76 -27.57 -6.52
N TYR A 355 20.65 -28.29 -5.82
CA TYR A 355 21.88 -27.73 -5.24
C TYR A 355 22.76 -27.07 -6.31
N HIS A 356 22.95 -27.71 -7.47
CA HIS A 356 23.71 -27.13 -8.57
C HIS A 356 23.02 -25.90 -9.17
N GLU A 357 21.71 -25.98 -9.40
CA GLU A 357 20.92 -24.86 -9.94
C GLU A 357 20.99 -23.62 -9.05
N ILE A 358 20.82 -23.77 -7.73
CA ILE A 358 20.82 -22.63 -6.80
C ILE A 358 22.21 -22.01 -6.63
N LEU A 359 23.27 -22.82 -6.61
CA LEU A 359 24.63 -22.30 -6.52
C LEU A 359 25.02 -21.53 -7.78
N PHE A 360 24.72 -22.08 -8.96
CA PHE A 360 25.03 -21.40 -10.22
C PHE A 360 24.23 -20.10 -10.37
N PHE A 361 22.97 -20.08 -9.92
CA PHE A 361 22.20 -18.84 -9.83
C PHE A 361 22.82 -17.84 -8.83
N ASN A 362 23.27 -18.30 -7.66
CA ASN A 362 23.93 -17.43 -6.68
C ASN A 362 25.25 -16.84 -7.20
N GLU A 363 26.01 -17.57 -8.02
CA GLU A 363 27.20 -17.07 -8.71
C GLU A 363 26.83 -15.95 -9.70
N TYR A 364 25.81 -16.16 -10.55
CA TYR A 364 25.28 -15.14 -11.45
C TYR A 364 24.83 -13.88 -10.69
N GLN A 365 24.01 -14.08 -9.65
CA GLN A 365 23.51 -12.98 -8.82
C GLN A 365 24.65 -12.21 -8.14
N THR A 366 25.64 -12.92 -7.58
CA THR A 366 26.82 -12.31 -6.95
C THR A 366 27.62 -11.48 -7.94
N LEU A 367 27.83 -11.97 -9.16
CA LEU A 367 28.53 -11.23 -10.20
C LEU A 367 27.81 -9.93 -10.55
N CYS A 368 26.51 -10.00 -10.86
CA CYS A 368 25.73 -8.81 -11.21
C CYS A 368 25.67 -7.79 -10.07
N VAL A 369 25.48 -8.25 -8.82
CA VAL A 369 25.42 -7.38 -7.63
C VAL A 369 26.77 -6.73 -7.36
N LYS A 370 27.88 -7.47 -7.52
CA LYS A 370 29.24 -6.94 -7.40
C LYS A 370 29.52 -5.89 -8.47
N ASN A 371 29.20 -6.17 -9.73
CA ASN A 371 29.37 -5.21 -10.81
C ASN A 371 28.57 -3.93 -10.56
N LEU A 372 27.34 -4.04 -10.06
CA LEU A 372 26.54 -2.87 -9.66
C LEU A 372 27.20 -2.09 -8.50
N TYR A 373 27.68 -2.80 -7.47
CA TYR A 373 28.39 -2.18 -6.34
C TYR A 373 29.64 -1.41 -6.80
N ASP A 374 30.38 -1.93 -7.77
CA ASP A 374 31.59 -1.30 -8.32
C ASP A 374 31.28 -0.08 -9.22
N ILE A 375 30.12 -0.07 -9.89
CA ILE A 375 29.67 1.01 -10.78
C ILE A 375 29.12 2.21 -10.01
N LEU A 376 28.37 1.98 -8.92
CA LEU A 376 27.64 3.03 -8.17
C LEU A 376 28.52 4.22 -7.68
N PRO A 377 29.75 4.03 -7.17
CA PRO A 377 30.58 5.12 -6.67
C PRO A 377 31.28 5.95 -7.76
N ASN A 378 31.47 5.40 -8.96
CA ASN A 378 32.48 5.89 -9.92
C ASN A 378 31.91 6.50 -11.22
N SER A 379 30.58 6.57 -11.36
CA SER A 379 29.93 6.90 -12.64
C SER A 379 28.96 8.07 -12.54
N LYS A 380 29.13 9.09 -13.40
CA LYS A 380 28.09 10.12 -13.64
C LYS A 380 26.89 9.59 -14.44
N HIS A 381 27.05 8.43 -15.10
CA HIS A 381 26.08 7.80 -16.00
C HIS A 381 25.79 6.35 -15.57
N ILE A 382 25.30 6.15 -14.35
CA ILE A 382 25.19 4.83 -13.70
C ILE A 382 24.36 3.82 -14.51
N ALA A 383 23.34 4.28 -15.23
CA ALA A 383 22.35 3.39 -15.82
C ALA A 383 22.77 2.62 -17.09
N PRO A 384 23.33 3.25 -18.15
CA PRO A 384 23.80 2.52 -19.32
C PRO A 384 24.85 1.47 -18.96
N TYR A 385 25.84 1.81 -18.13
CA TYR A 385 26.87 0.86 -17.69
C TYR A 385 26.30 -0.31 -16.88
N THR A 386 25.28 -0.06 -16.05
CA THR A 386 24.59 -1.13 -15.34
C THR A 386 23.87 -2.07 -16.32
N ILE A 387 23.12 -1.54 -17.29
CA ILE A 387 22.39 -2.37 -18.25
C ILE A 387 23.34 -3.15 -19.16
N ILE A 388 24.43 -2.52 -19.61
CA ILE A 388 25.49 -3.20 -20.36
C ILE A 388 26.07 -4.35 -19.53
N SER A 389 26.35 -4.13 -18.23
CA SER A 389 26.84 -5.20 -17.35
C SER A 389 25.82 -6.32 -17.20
N VAL A 390 24.56 -5.99 -16.92
CA VAL A 390 23.47 -6.96 -16.72
C VAL A 390 23.28 -7.83 -17.95
N LEU A 391 23.18 -7.24 -19.14
CA LEU A 391 23.02 -7.97 -20.41
C LEU A 391 24.25 -8.83 -20.71
N ARG A 392 25.47 -8.32 -20.48
CA ARG A 392 26.71 -9.06 -20.69
C ARG A 392 26.81 -10.27 -19.75
N ASP A 393 26.50 -10.07 -18.47
CA ASP A 393 26.53 -11.14 -17.47
C ASP A 393 25.43 -12.17 -17.75
N TYR A 394 24.25 -11.71 -18.18
CA TYR A 394 23.15 -12.56 -18.62
C TYR A 394 23.57 -13.44 -19.81
N SER A 395 24.16 -12.88 -20.87
CA SER A 395 24.66 -13.68 -22.01
C SER A 395 25.69 -14.73 -21.58
N LYS A 396 26.59 -14.40 -20.65
CA LYS A 396 27.58 -15.35 -20.11
C LYS A 396 26.95 -16.49 -19.30
N HIS A 397 25.89 -16.18 -18.55
CA HIS A 397 25.19 -17.14 -17.69
C HIS A 397 23.91 -17.67 -18.33
N PHE A 398 23.71 -17.43 -19.64
CA PHE A 398 22.48 -17.81 -20.32
C PHE A 398 22.30 -19.33 -20.40
N HIS A 399 23.36 -20.12 -20.21
CA HIS A 399 23.31 -21.58 -20.21
C HIS A 399 23.77 -22.15 -18.87
N CYS A 400 23.03 -23.15 -18.37
CA CYS A 400 23.40 -23.92 -17.20
C CYS A 400 24.31 -25.10 -17.62
N GLN A 401 25.60 -25.00 -17.31
CA GLN A 401 26.67 -25.93 -17.72
C GLN A 401 26.99 -25.88 -19.23
N ASP A 402 28.25 -26.10 -19.63
CA ASP A 402 28.78 -26.03 -21.02
C ASP A 402 28.28 -27.16 -21.95
N ILE A 403 27.01 -27.57 -21.84
CA ILE A 403 26.41 -28.65 -22.63
C ILE A 403 25.54 -28.04 -23.74
N ALA A 404 25.66 -28.62 -24.95
CA ALA A 404 24.93 -28.20 -26.14
C ALA A 404 23.44 -27.88 -25.88
N THR A 405 23.05 -26.71 -26.40
CA THR A 405 21.86 -25.94 -26.03
C THR A 405 20.61 -26.48 -26.71
N ASN A 406 19.79 -27.21 -25.96
CA ASN A 406 18.48 -27.66 -26.42
C ASN A 406 17.40 -27.44 -25.36
N PHE A 407 16.14 -27.53 -25.78
CA PHE A 407 14.98 -27.37 -24.91
C PHE A 407 14.98 -28.36 -23.72
N GLU A 408 15.59 -29.56 -23.88
CA GLU A 408 15.74 -30.54 -22.79
C GLU A 408 16.56 -30.01 -21.63
N ASN A 409 17.66 -29.29 -21.92
CA ASN A 409 18.45 -28.65 -20.89
C ASN A 409 17.62 -27.58 -20.15
N HIS A 410 16.79 -26.81 -20.87
CA HIS A 410 15.88 -25.83 -20.25
C HIS A 410 14.86 -26.47 -19.31
N ILE A 411 14.27 -27.61 -19.70
CA ILE A 411 13.37 -28.38 -18.82
C ILE A 411 14.14 -28.93 -17.62
N LYS A 412 15.32 -29.50 -17.88
CA LYS A 412 16.18 -30.07 -16.86
C LYS A 412 16.53 -29.02 -15.81
N TYR A 413 17.09 -27.87 -16.18
CA TYR A 413 17.52 -26.85 -15.21
C TYR A 413 16.55 -25.66 -15.11
N SER A 414 15.25 -25.95 -15.13
CA SER A 414 14.19 -24.94 -15.18
C SER A 414 14.18 -23.98 -14.00
N TYR A 415 14.62 -24.43 -12.82
CA TYR A 415 14.69 -23.58 -11.63
C TYR A 415 15.81 -22.54 -11.74
N TYR A 416 16.96 -22.93 -12.30
CA TYR A 416 18.04 -22.00 -12.61
C TYR A 416 17.58 -20.92 -13.61
N TYR A 417 17.03 -21.34 -14.75
CA TYR A 417 16.68 -20.41 -15.83
C TYR A 417 15.62 -19.39 -15.42
N GLU A 418 14.58 -19.83 -14.72
CA GLU A 418 13.54 -18.91 -14.26
C GLU A 418 14.09 -17.89 -13.25
N ASN A 419 15.02 -18.29 -12.38
CA ASN A 419 15.66 -17.38 -11.43
C ASN A 419 16.60 -16.38 -12.11
N VAL A 420 17.41 -16.82 -13.07
CA VAL A 420 18.27 -15.93 -13.88
C VAL A 420 17.41 -14.91 -14.60
N ASP A 421 16.43 -15.35 -15.39
CA ASP A 421 15.60 -14.47 -16.22
C ASP A 421 14.81 -13.47 -15.34
N ASN A 422 14.26 -13.93 -14.20
CA ASN A 422 13.59 -13.04 -13.23
C ASN A 422 14.58 -12.03 -12.62
N PHE A 423 15.78 -12.44 -12.23
CA PHE A 423 16.76 -11.52 -11.64
C PHE A 423 17.32 -10.53 -12.68
N THR A 424 17.59 -10.96 -13.91
CA THR A 424 17.99 -10.09 -15.02
C THR A 424 16.94 -9.04 -15.29
N CYS A 425 15.68 -9.47 -15.37
CA CYS A 425 14.56 -8.57 -15.55
C CYS A 425 14.49 -7.50 -14.46
N LEU A 426 14.69 -7.91 -13.20
CA LEU A 426 14.69 -6.99 -12.07
C LEU A 426 15.73 -5.89 -12.28
N MET A 427 16.98 -6.30 -12.49
CA MET A 427 18.13 -5.40 -12.65
C MET A 427 18.04 -4.53 -13.92
N PHE A 428 17.42 -5.03 -14.98
CA PHE A 428 17.20 -4.30 -16.23
C PHE A 428 16.19 -3.16 -16.04
N PHE A 429 15.04 -3.46 -15.43
CA PHE A 429 14.01 -2.45 -15.17
C PHE A 429 14.45 -1.39 -14.15
N ASP A 430 15.41 -1.67 -13.25
CA ASP A 430 15.99 -0.69 -12.29
C ASP A 430 16.61 0.52 -12.97
N ARG A 431 16.99 0.37 -14.24
CA ARG A 431 17.82 1.34 -14.96
C ARG A 431 17.25 1.73 -16.31
N ILE A 432 16.15 1.10 -16.73
CA ILE A 432 15.59 1.31 -18.06
C ILE A 432 15.14 2.76 -18.29
N LEU A 433 14.53 3.40 -17.28
CA LEU A 433 14.05 4.78 -17.36
C LEU A 433 15.19 5.80 -17.36
N SER A 434 16.41 5.37 -17.11
CA SER A 434 17.58 6.22 -17.17
C SER A 434 18.26 6.14 -18.54
N LEU A 435 17.89 5.18 -19.40
CA LEU A 435 18.35 5.10 -20.80
C LEU A 435 17.74 6.22 -21.65
N ASN A 436 18.38 6.53 -22.78
CA ASN A 436 17.80 7.38 -23.82
C ASN A 436 17.12 6.47 -24.86
N PRO A 437 15.77 6.43 -24.92
CA PRO A 437 15.04 5.56 -25.84
C PRO A 437 15.11 6.02 -27.30
N ASP A 438 15.60 7.23 -27.58
CA ASP A 438 15.80 7.74 -28.94
C ASP A 438 17.02 7.10 -29.62
N ILE A 439 17.86 6.38 -28.86
CA ILE A 439 18.92 5.51 -29.39
C ILE A 439 18.23 4.24 -29.92
N ASN A 440 17.91 4.26 -31.22
CA ASN A 440 17.23 3.21 -31.98
C ASN A 440 15.95 2.65 -31.29
N PRO A 441 14.80 3.34 -31.44
CA PRO A 441 13.55 2.99 -30.76
C PRO A 441 13.04 1.56 -31.00
N SER A 442 13.42 0.92 -32.12
CA SER A 442 12.98 -0.44 -32.46
C SER A 442 13.61 -1.49 -31.55
N ASN A 443 14.93 -1.49 -31.40
CA ASN A 443 15.64 -2.50 -30.60
C ASN A 443 15.37 -2.33 -29.10
N PHE A 444 15.21 -1.08 -28.64
CA PHE A 444 14.70 -0.81 -27.30
C PHE A 444 13.30 -1.41 -27.11
N LYS A 445 12.38 -1.15 -28.05
CA LYS A 445 11.01 -1.68 -28.03
C LYS A 445 10.98 -3.20 -27.98
N ASP A 446 11.73 -3.86 -28.85
CA ASP A 446 11.75 -5.32 -28.93
C ASP A 446 12.38 -5.95 -27.69
N THR A 447 13.47 -5.38 -27.16
CA THR A 447 14.09 -5.85 -25.92
C THR A 447 13.11 -5.79 -24.75
N VAL A 448 12.41 -4.66 -24.58
CA VAL A 448 11.43 -4.46 -23.50
C VAL A 448 10.26 -5.42 -23.63
N SER A 449 9.68 -5.52 -24.82
CA SER A 449 8.52 -6.36 -25.06
C SER A 449 8.81 -7.84 -24.87
N ASN A 450 9.96 -8.32 -25.34
CA ASN A 450 10.36 -9.71 -25.14
C ASN A 450 10.69 -10.01 -23.67
N LEU A 451 11.21 -9.04 -22.92
CA LEU A 451 11.42 -9.19 -21.47
C LEU A 451 10.08 -9.36 -20.73
N PHE A 452 9.08 -8.51 -20.99
CA PHE A 452 7.73 -8.66 -20.43
C PHE A 452 7.09 -10.00 -20.80
N MET A 453 7.22 -10.42 -22.06
CA MET A 453 6.70 -11.71 -22.54
C MET A 453 7.39 -12.90 -21.86
N THR A 454 8.68 -12.78 -21.55
CA THR A 454 9.43 -13.81 -20.84
C THR A 454 8.88 -14.01 -19.43
N ILE A 455 8.73 -12.93 -18.65
CA ILE A 455 8.14 -12.99 -17.29
C ILE A 455 6.72 -13.54 -17.32
N LEU A 456 5.90 -13.03 -18.24
CA LEU A 456 4.51 -13.42 -18.36
C LEU A 456 4.38 -14.91 -18.74
N SER A 457 5.30 -15.42 -19.58
CA SER A 457 5.34 -16.84 -19.91
C SER A 457 5.62 -17.73 -18.70
N TYR A 458 6.51 -17.33 -17.79
CA TYR A 458 6.80 -18.09 -16.57
C TYR A 458 5.61 -18.07 -15.59
N LYS A 459 4.88 -16.95 -15.51
CA LYS A 459 3.64 -16.86 -14.74
C LYS A 459 2.58 -17.84 -15.24
N ILE A 460 2.40 -17.93 -16.56
CA ILE A 460 1.34 -18.71 -17.19
C ILE A 460 1.71 -20.19 -17.33
N PHE A 461 2.99 -20.48 -17.58
CA PHE A 461 3.54 -21.83 -17.76
C PHE A 461 4.62 -22.10 -16.68
N PRO A 462 4.21 -22.22 -15.40
CA PRO A 462 5.15 -22.45 -14.31
C PRO A 462 5.83 -23.81 -14.40
N ILE A 463 6.88 -24.01 -13.60
CA ILE A 463 7.62 -25.26 -13.51
C ILE A 463 6.67 -26.38 -13.04
N CYS A 464 6.72 -27.54 -13.72
CA CYS A 464 6.05 -28.76 -13.26
C CYS A 464 6.72 -29.23 -11.94
N GLU A 465 5.99 -29.25 -10.81
CA GLU A 465 6.52 -29.77 -9.56
C GLU A 465 6.83 -31.28 -9.71
N HIS A 466 8.01 -31.72 -9.25
CA HIS A 466 8.40 -33.12 -9.33
C HIS A 466 7.47 -33.93 -8.41
N GLY A 467 6.85 -34.99 -8.93
CA GLY A 467 6.14 -35.95 -8.07
C GLY A 467 7.08 -36.55 -7.02
N ASN A 468 6.56 -36.84 -5.82
CA ASN A 468 7.31 -37.39 -4.69
C ASN A 468 8.00 -38.76 -4.94
N ASN A 469 7.77 -39.37 -6.10
CA ASN A 469 8.33 -40.66 -6.54
C ASN A 469 9.23 -40.43 -7.75
N CYS A 470 10.55 -40.48 -7.57
CA CYS A 470 11.48 -40.46 -8.70
C CYS A 470 12.62 -41.45 -8.47
N SER A 471 12.71 -42.51 -9.27
CA SER A 471 13.91 -43.37 -9.31
C SER A 471 14.97 -42.86 -10.29
N ILE A 472 14.63 -42.06 -11.31
CA ILE A 472 15.59 -41.44 -12.24
C ILE A 472 14.98 -40.13 -12.77
N CYS A 473 15.61 -38.99 -12.47
CA CYS A 473 15.12 -37.64 -12.74
C CYS A 473 15.03 -37.28 -14.25
N GLN A 474 14.08 -37.85 -14.99
CA GLN A 474 13.81 -37.48 -16.37
C GLN A 474 12.45 -36.77 -16.49
N LEU A 475 12.44 -35.47 -16.19
CA LEU A 475 11.47 -34.60 -16.85
C LEU A 475 11.86 -34.59 -18.33
N THR A 476 11.11 -35.32 -19.14
CA THR A 476 11.27 -35.28 -20.59
C THR A 476 10.54 -34.07 -21.13
N ILE A 477 10.88 -33.69 -22.36
CA ILE A 477 10.13 -32.70 -23.15
C ILE A 477 8.63 -33.03 -23.14
N ASP A 478 8.28 -34.31 -23.24
CA ASP A 478 6.90 -34.79 -23.32
C ASP A 478 6.08 -34.46 -22.06
N ASN A 479 6.75 -34.31 -20.92
CA ASN A 479 6.08 -34.01 -19.64
C ASN A 479 5.66 -32.54 -19.53
N CYS A 480 6.41 -31.61 -20.12
CA CYS A 480 6.17 -30.16 -19.98
C CYS A 480 6.36 -29.41 -21.32
N PRO A 481 5.67 -29.80 -22.41
CA PRO A 481 5.92 -29.24 -23.74
C PRO A 481 5.58 -27.75 -23.84
N LEU A 482 4.61 -27.25 -23.05
CA LEU A 482 4.24 -25.82 -23.01
C LEU A 482 5.35 -24.92 -22.45
N ARG A 483 6.35 -25.46 -21.73
CA ARG A 483 7.54 -24.71 -21.33
C ARG A 483 8.41 -24.31 -22.52
N PHE A 484 8.17 -24.87 -23.71
CA PHE A 484 8.80 -24.38 -24.93
C PHE A 484 8.47 -22.90 -25.18
N VAL A 485 7.28 -22.45 -24.77
CA VAL A 485 6.89 -21.04 -24.84
C VAL A 485 7.89 -20.18 -24.07
N SER A 486 8.15 -20.49 -22.80
CA SER A 486 9.12 -19.75 -21.98
C SER A 486 10.54 -19.84 -22.52
N TYR A 487 10.95 -21.04 -22.98
CA TYR A 487 12.23 -21.23 -23.67
C TYR A 487 12.37 -20.36 -24.93
N ASN A 488 11.30 -20.22 -25.71
CA ASN A 488 11.31 -19.40 -26.92
C ASN A 488 11.38 -17.91 -26.56
N GLN A 489 10.58 -17.45 -25.60
CA GLN A 489 10.60 -16.03 -25.20
C GLN A 489 11.95 -15.62 -24.62
N ARG A 490 12.60 -16.46 -23.79
CA ARG A 490 13.94 -16.13 -23.27
C ARG A 490 15.00 -16.08 -24.37
N ASN A 491 14.91 -16.92 -25.40
CA ASN A 491 15.83 -16.89 -26.54
C ASN A 491 15.65 -15.60 -27.34
N LYS A 492 14.40 -15.19 -27.60
CA LYS A 492 14.11 -13.91 -28.25
C LYS A 492 14.63 -12.73 -27.42
N PHE A 493 14.39 -12.73 -26.10
CA PHE A 493 14.94 -11.70 -25.22
C PHE A 493 16.48 -11.65 -25.29
N LYS A 494 17.17 -12.81 -25.30
CA LYS A 494 18.62 -12.85 -25.46
C LYS A 494 19.06 -12.23 -26.80
N GLU A 495 18.43 -12.62 -27.91
CA GLU A 495 18.76 -12.12 -29.24
C GLU A 495 18.62 -10.59 -29.33
N PHE A 496 17.46 -10.05 -28.94
CA PHE A 496 17.23 -8.60 -28.96
C PHE A 496 18.08 -7.87 -27.92
N GLY A 497 18.30 -8.47 -26.75
CA GLY A 497 19.18 -7.93 -25.72
C GLY A 497 20.64 -7.85 -26.17
N GLU A 498 21.15 -8.81 -26.94
CA GLU A 498 22.50 -8.77 -27.51
C GLU A 498 22.63 -7.71 -28.61
N GLN A 499 21.62 -7.57 -29.46
CA GLN A 499 21.56 -6.48 -30.44
C GLN A 499 21.60 -5.12 -29.73
N TYR A 500 20.76 -4.95 -28.70
CA TYR A 500 20.72 -3.71 -27.92
C TYR A 500 22.01 -3.46 -27.12
N LEU A 501 22.66 -4.52 -26.61
CA LEU A 501 23.96 -4.43 -25.94
C LEU A 501 25.05 -3.87 -26.85
N VAL A 502 25.12 -4.34 -28.10
CA VAL A 502 26.09 -3.82 -29.09
C VAL A 502 25.85 -2.33 -29.32
N GLU A 503 24.60 -1.92 -29.47
CA GLU A 503 24.24 -0.51 -29.68
C GLU A 503 24.64 0.38 -28.50
N LEU A 504 24.28 -0.03 -27.27
CA LEU A 504 24.66 0.68 -26.05
C LEU A 504 26.18 0.81 -25.87
N GLN A 505 26.97 -0.11 -26.44
CA GLN A 505 28.43 -0.04 -26.41
C GLN A 505 29.01 0.89 -27.50
N THR A 506 28.28 1.07 -28.60
CA THR A 506 28.71 1.91 -29.74
C THR A 506 28.38 3.39 -29.57
N ASP A 507 27.27 3.74 -28.93
CA ASP A 507 26.84 5.12 -28.73
C ASP A 507 27.38 5.69 -27.41
N LYS A 508 28.36 6.61 -27.51
CA LYS A 508 28.99 7.30 -26.36
C LYS A 508 28.45 8.72 -26.16
N SER A 509 27.33 9.09 -26.78
CA SER A 509 26.83 10.46 -26.73
C SER A 509 26.38 10.87 -25.32
N ASP A 510 26.97 11.95 -24.77
CA ASP A 510 26.77 12.42 -23.39
C ASP A 510 25.37 13.00 -23.09
N SER A 511 24.46 13.05 -24.06
CA SER A 511 23.14 13.68 -23.90
C SER A 511 22.06 12.70 -23.41
N PHE A 512 22.13 12.31 -22.13
CA PHE A 512 21.14 11.40 -21.51
C PHE A 512 20.04 12.09 -20.68
N SER A 513 20.00 13.43 -20.66
CA SER A 513 18.97 14.19 -19.92
C SER A 513 17.71 14.37 -20.77
N VAL A 514 16.87 13.35 -20.82
CA VAL A 514 15.49 13.46 -21.33
C VAL A 514 14.52 13.40 -20.16
N ASP A 515 13.48 14.24 -20.21
CA ASP A 515 12.34 14.25 -19.27
C ASP A 515 11.79 12.84 -19.03
N THR A 516 11.70 12.43 -17.76
CA THR A 516 11.18 11.12 -17.32
C THR A 516 9.82 10.80 -17.95
N ASN A 517 8.97 11.81 -18.16
CA ASN A 517 7.66 11.61 -18.80
C ASN A 517 7.78 11.17 -20.26
N LYS A 518 8.77 11.67 -21.02
CA LYS A 518 9.02 11.22 -22.40
C LYS A 518 9.51 9.77 -22.42
N LYS A 519 10.38 9.37 -21.50
CA LYS A 519 10.92 8.00 -21.43
C LYS A 519 9.85 6.94 -21.15
N LEU A 520 8.88 7.27 -20.31
CA LEU A 520 7.71 6.42 -20.06
C LEU A 520 6.85 6.18 -21.32
N ILE A 521 6.75 7.18 -22.21
CA ILE A 521 6.02 7.05 -23.49
C ILE A 521 6.68 6.00 -24.41
N HIS A 522 8.00 5.86 -24.41
CA HIS A 522 8.68 4.86 -25.24
C HIS A 522 8.50 3.43 -24.72
N VAL A 523 8.56 3.22 -23.39
CA VAL A 523 8.21 1.93 -22.79
C VAL A 523 6.75 1.56 -23.12
N ARG A 524 5.83 2.54 -23.14
CA ARG A 524 4.43 2.33 -23.56
C ARG A 524 4.30 1.90 -25.01
N GLN A 525 4.96 2.59 -25.92
CA GLN A 525 4.97 2.25 -27.34
C GLN A 525 5.57 0.87 -27.59
N SER A 526 6.39 0.36 -26.65
CA SER A 526 6.92 -0.98 -26.74
C SER A 526 5.82 -2.04 -26.65
N LEU A 527 4.85 -1.82 -25.75
CA LEU A 527 3.74 -2.75 -25.48
C LEU A 527 2.50 -2.53 -26.36
N SER A 528 2.51 -1.56 -27.29
CA SER A 528 1.33 -1.24 -28.13
C SER A 528 0.82 -2.42 -28.94
N ASP A 529 1.74 -3.32 -29.33
CA ASP A 529 1.44 -4.46 -30.20
C ASP A 529 1.10 -5.72 -29.38
N LEU A 530 0.97 -5.56 -28.06
CA LEU A 530 0.71 -6.60 -27.07
C LEU A 530 -0.47 -6.21 -26.15
N PRO A 531 -1.68 -5.99 -26.70
CA PRO A 531 -2.85 -5.60 -25.90
C PRO A 531 -3.20 -6.63 -24.82
N GLU A 532 -2.88 -7.92 -25.01
CA GLU A 532 -3.09 -8.98 -24.01
C GLU A 532 -2.35 -8.69 -22.70
N ILE A 533 -1.13 -8.14 -22.77
CA ILE A 533 -0.34 -7.79 -21.59
C ILE A 533 -1.03 -6.64 -20.85
N THR A 534 -1.49 -5.64 -21.61
CA THR A 534 -2.16 -4.46 -21.07
C THR A 534 -3.46 -4.85 -20.35
N ASP A 535 -4.27 -5.67 -21.01
CA ASP A 535 -5.52 -6.21 -20.50
C ASP A 535 -5.32 -7.08 -19.23
N GLU A 536 -4.24 -7.88 -19.17
CA GLU A 536 -3.88 -8.72 -18.02
C GLU A 536 -3.62 -7.88 -16.75
N PHE A 537 -3.01 -6.69 -16.86
CA PHE A 537 -2.79 -5.86 -15.66
C PHE A 537 -4.08 -5.23 -15.14
N LEU A 538 -4.92 -4.71 -16.03
CA LEU A 538 -6.20 -4.10 -15.66
C LEU A 538 -7.10 -5.10 -14.93
N ILE A 539 -7.17 -6.32 -15.44
CA ILE A 539 -8.03 -7.35 -14.87
C ILE A 539 -7.55 -7.81 -13.49
N ARG A 540 -6.23 -7.92 -13.30
CA ARG A 540 -5.63 -8.31 -12.01
C ARG A 540 -5.79 -7.21 -10.96
N ARG A 541 -5.68 -5.94 -11.35
CA ARG A 541 -6.01 -4.81 -10.47
C ARG A 541 -7.45 -4.92 -9.98
N LEU A 542 -8.40 -5.10 -10.91
CA LEU A 542 -9.82 -5.21 -10.61
C LEU A 542 -10.09 -6.39 -9.65
N GLU A 543 -9.53 -7.57 -9.97
CA GLU A 543 -9.63 -8.77 -9.14
C GLU A 543 -9.09 -8.52 -7.72
N LYS A 544 -7.92 -7.88 -7.56
CA LYS A 544 -7.30 -7.64 -6.24
C LYS A 544 -8.11 -6.71 -5.35
N TYR A 545 -8.60 -5.59 -5.87
CA TYR A 545 -9.39 -4.64 -5.06
C TYR A 545 -10.77 -5.20 -4.73
N LEU A 546 -11.43 -5.89 -5.67
CA LEU A 546 -12.69 -6.60 -5.38
C LEU A 546 -12.49 -7.70 -4.35
N LYS A 547 -11.42 -8.50 -4.45
CA LYS A 547 -11.10 -9.55 -3.47
C LYS A 547 -10.83 -8.98 -2.08
N SER A 548 -10.19 -7.81 -2.00
CA SER A 548 -9.95 -7.13 -0.71
C SER A 548 -11.26 -6.61 -0.12
N ALA A 549 -12.07 -5.89 -0.92
CA ALA A 549 -13.35 -5.33 -0.48
C ALA A 549 -14.39 -6.40 -0.11
N THR A 550 -14.38 -7.57 -0.76
CA THR A 550 -15.32 -8.67 -0.47
C THR A 550 -14.92 -9.50 0.75
N LYS A 551 -13.67 -9.39 1.21
CA LYS A 551 -13.13 -10.14 2.37
C LYS A 551 -12.99 -9.32 3.64
N VAL A 552 -12.90 -7.99 3.54
CA VAL A 552 -12.72 -7.11 4.70
C VAL A 552 -13.89 -7.23 5.68
N SER A 553 -13.61 -7.25 6.98
CA SER A 553 -14.62 -7.47 8.02
C SER A 553 -15.07 -6.12 8.57
N LEU A 554 -16.28 -5.68 8.20
CA LEU A 554 -16.78 -4.36 8.61
C LEU A 554 -17.01 -4.24 10.13
N ASP A 555 -17.25 -5.36 10.83
CA ASP A 555 -17.46 -5.36 12.28
C ASP A 555 -16.14 -5.16 13.07
N THR A 556 -15.00 -5.58 12.50
CA THR A 556 -13.68 -5.47 13.15
C THR A 556 -12.84 -4.33 12.59
N ASP A 557 -12.94 -4.07 11.29
CA ASP A 557 -12.12 -3.09 10.58
C ASP A 557 -12.78 -1.71 10.53
N GLY A 558 -14.06 -1.59 10.88
CA GLY A 558 -14.80 -0.33 10.94
C GLY A 558 -14.57 0.54 9.70
N VAL A 559 -14.12 1.78 9.90
CA VAL A 559 -13.86 2.78 8.85
C VAL A 559 -12.82 2.30 7.82
N LYS A 560 -11.79 1.55 8.24
CA LYS A 560 -10.80 0.97 7.31
C LYS A 560 -11.48 0.06 6.29
N GLY A 561 -12.45 -0.73 6.73
CA GLY A 561 -13.26 -1.59 5.87
C GLY A 561 -14.13 -0.82 4.88
N LEU A 562 -14.80 0.25 5.34
CA LEU A 562 -15.63 1.12 4.50
C LEU A 562 -14.80 1.76 3.38
N LEU A 563 -13.66 2.37 3.73
CA LEU A 563 -12.74 2.99 2.78
C LEU A 563 -12.19 1.99 1.76
N THR A 564 -11.98 0.74 2.15
CA THR A 564 -11.58 -0.34 1.24
C THR A 564 -12.66 -0.62 0.19
N ILE A 565 -13.93 -0.63 0.59
CA ILE A 565 -15.09 -0.80 -0.30
C ILE A 565 -15.20 0.39 -1.27
N GLU A 566 -15.07 1.62 -0.77
CA GLU A 566 -15.08 2.81 -1.61
C GLU A 566 -13.95 2.80 -2.63
N ARG A 567 -12.75 2.36 -2.22
CA ARG A 567 -11.63 2.24 -3.14
C ARG A 567 -11.90 1.23 -4.25
N ALA A 568 -12.52 0.09 -3.94
CA ALA A 568 -12.92 -0.87 -4.96
C ALA A 568 -13.95 -0.28 -5.94
N LEU A 569 -14.94 0.48 -5.46
CA LEU A 569 -15.89 1.21 -6.31
C LEU A 569 -15.20 2.22 -7.22
N GLN A 570 -14.24 2.97 -6.67
CA GLN A 570 -13.45 3.92 -7.43
C GLN A 570 -12.64 3.21 -8.54
N VAL A 571 -12.01 2.07 -8.23
CA VAL A 571 -11.24 1.26 -9.19
C VAL A 571 -12.12 0.72 -10.31
N ILE A 572 -13.31 0.19 -10.00
CA ILE A 572 -14.26 -0.27 -11.04
C ILE A 572 -14.63 0.92 -11.94
N GLY A 573 -14.97 2.07 -11.35
CA GLY A 573 -15.31 3.26 -12.10
C GLY A 573 -14.15 3.80 -12.96
N GLU A 574 -12.91 3.71 -12.48
CA GLU A 574 -11.70 4.03 -13.26
C GLU A 574 -11.53 3.08 -14.45
N THR A 575 -11.69 1.76 -14.25
CA THR A 575 -11.65 0.77 -15.34
C THR A 575 -12.71 1.05 -16.40
N LEU A 576 -13.92 1.40 -15.97
CA LEU A 576 -15.00 1.83 -16.86
C LEU A 576 -14.74 3.19 -17.54
N SER A 577 -13.86 4.03 -16.99
CA SER A 577 -13.56 5.38 -17.52
C SER A 577 -12.36 5.40 -18.49
N ILE A 578 -11.44 4.44 -18.39
CA ILE A 578 -10.29 4.27 -19.32
C ILE A 578 -10.80 3.94 -20.75
N SER A 579 -12.09 3.62 -20.89
CA SER A 579 -12.74 3.15 -22.11
C SER A 579 -12.78 4.21 -23.23
N ARG A 580 -11.71 4.25 -24.03
CA ARG A 580 -11.83 4.39 -25.48
C ARG A 580 -10.97 3.40 -26.29
N GLU A 581 -10.16 2.49 -25.72
CA GLU A 581 -9.27 1.64 -26.55
C GLU A 581 -9.16 0.13 -26.18
N GLY A 582 -9.44 -0.32 -24.93
CA GLY A 582 -9.21 -1.73 -24.50
C GLY A 582 -10.45 -2.65 -24.40
N ILE A 583 -10.25 -3.97 -24.58
CA ILE A 583 -11.33 -4.99 -24.60
C ILE A 583 -11.90 -5.26 -23.20
N ILE A 584 -11.06 -5.24 -22.14
CA ILE A 584 -11.49 -5.55 -20.77
C ILE A 584 -12.53 -4.58 -20.24
N ALA A 585 -12.40 -3.28 -20.49
CA ALA A 585 -13.38 -2.30 -20.02
C ALA A 585 -14.78 -2.57 -20.60
N HIS A 586 -14.86 -3.03 -21.84
CA HIS A 586 -16.11 -3.40 -22.50
C HIS A 586 -16.70 -4.69 -21.93
N LEU A 587 -15.86 -5.70 -21.63
CA LEU A 587 -16.31 -6.93 -20.98
C LEU A 587 -16.80 -6.68 -19.55
N VAL A 588 -16.10 -5.82 -18.79
CA VAL A 588 -16.52 -5.41 -17.45
C VAL A 588 -17.86 -4.68 -17.51
N ASN A 589 -18.03 -3.74 -18.44
CA ASN A 589 -19.30 -3.04 -18.64
C ASN A 589 -20.45 -4.01 -18.93
N SER A 590 -20.20 -5.01 -19.77
CA SER A 590 -21.21 -5.99 -20.19
C SER A 590 -21.55 -7.04 -19.12
N CYS A 591 -20.72 -7.20 -18.08
CA CYS A 591 -21.03 -8.02 -16.91
C CYS A 591 -21.95 -7.32 -15.90
N LEU A 592 -22.12 -6.01 -16.03
CA LEU A 592 -22.96 -5.20 -15.15
C LEU A 592 -24.35 -5.07 -15.77
N ALA A 593 -25.40 -5.11 -14.94
CA ALA A 593 -26.75 -4.85 -15.42
C ALA A 593 -26.93 -3.38 -15.83
N ASP A 594 -27.97 -3.12 -16.62
CA ASP A 594 -28.29 -1.79 -17.13
C ASP A 594 -28.36 -0.76 -16.00
N GLY A 595 -27.75 0.41 -16.25
CA GLY A 595 -27.68 1.49 -15.27
C GLY A 595 -26.60 1.35 -14.19
N ILE A 596 -26.13 0.14 -13.85
CA ILE A 596 -25.09 -0.04 -12.81
C ILE A 596 -23.77 0.58 -13.23
N ALA A 597 -23.31 0.31 -14.46
CA ALA A 597 -22.06 0.88 -14.95
C ALA A 597 -22.10 2.41 -14.94
N HIS A 598 -23.24 2.98 -15.33
CA HIS A 598 -23.50 4.42 -15.25
C HIS A 598 -23.49 4.93 -13.81
N ASN A 599 -24.10 4.19 -12.88
CA ASN A 599 -24.13 4.54 -11.46
C ASN A 599 -22.76 4.46 -10.80
N ILE A 600 -21.98 3.41 -11.07
CA ILE A 600 -20.59 3.30 -10.61
C ILE A 600 -19.74 4.41 -11.23
N HIS A 601 -19.94 4.72 -12.51
CA HIS A 601 -19.26 5.84 -13.17
C HIS A 601 -19.62 7.19 -12.53
N LYS A 602 -20.90 7.41 -12.19
CA LYS A 602 -21.36 8.58 -11.43
C LYS A 602 -20.81 8.60 -10.01
N ILE A 603 -20.81 7.48 -9.28
CA ILE A 603 -20.20 7.38 -7.96
C ILE A 603 -18.71 7.75 -8.05
N ARG A 604 -18.00 7.20 -9.04
CA ARG A 604 -16.61 7.56 -9.29
C ARG A 604 -16.45 9.05 -9.56
N ASN A 605 -17.13 9.60 -10.56
CA ASN A 605 -16.92 10.99 -10.96
C ASN A 605 -17.45 12.00 -9.94
N ASP A 606 -18.68 11.79 -9.47
CA ASP A 606 -19.41 12.75 -8.65
C ASP A 606 -19.07 12.60 -7.16
N CYS A 607 -18.75 11.40 -6.67
CA CYS A 607 -18.55 11.15 -5.24
C CYS A 607 -17.10 10.85 -4.86
N LEU A 608 -16.37 10.06 -5.66
CA LEU A 608 -15.08 9.50 -5.26
C LEU A 608 -13.88 10.09 -5.99
N SER A 609 -14.03 10.89 -7.06
CA SER A 609 -12.90 11.39 -7.87
C SER A 609 -12.88 12.90 -8.10
N HIS A 610 -14.03 13.59 -8.13
CA HIS A 610 -14.08 15.04 -8.30
C HIS A 610 -14.82 15.70 -7.14
N TYR A 611 -14.13 16.61 -6.45
CA TYR A 611 -14.59 17.14 -5.17
C TYR A 611 -15.62 18.25 -5.32
N ARG A 612 -16.76 18.08 -4.66
CA ARG A 612 -17.68 19.16 -4.31
C ARG A 612 -17.86 19.17 -2.78
N PRO A 613 -17.80 20.33 -2.10
CA PRO A 613 -17.89 20.38 -0.65
C PRO A 613 -19.10 19.63 -0.06
N ASN A 614 -20.28 19.74 -0.66
CA ASN A 614 -21.50 19.10 -0.14
C ASN A 614 -21.44 17.56 -0.22
N ILE A 615 -20.73 17.01 -1.21
CA ILE A 615 -20.61 15.57 -1.47
C ILE A 615 -19.63 14.91 -0.49
N LEU A 616 -18.48 15.55 -0.24
CA LEU A 616 -17.48 15.05 0.72
C LEU A 616 -18.10 14.81 2.10
N TYR A 617 -18.99 15.70 2.51
CA TYR A 617 -19.67 15.61 3.79
C TYR A 617 -20.74 14.56 3.87
N GLY A 618 -21.56 14.44 2.82
CA GLY A 618 -22.49 13.32 2.71
C GLY A 618 -21.75 11.99 2.84
N ARG A 619 -20.57 11.89 2.25
CA ARG A 619 -19.71 10.71 2.37
C ARG A 619 -19.17 10.49 3.78
N ILE A 620 -18.53 11.48 4.41
CA ILE A 620 -18.04 11.37 5.79
C ILE A 620 -19.17 11.00 6.76
N HIS A 621 -20.38 11.53 6.56
CA HIS A 621 -21.53 11.16 7.37
C HIS A 621 -21.91 9.68 7.19
N LEU A 622 -21.86 9.17 5.96
CA LEU A 622 -22.13 7.76 5.66
C LEU A 622 -21.04 6.81 6.17
N ASP A 623 -19.83 7.30 6.50
CA ASP A 623 -18.78 6.48 7.13
C ASP A 623 -19.18 5.96 8.54
N THR A 624 -20.34 6.39 9.06
CA THR A 624 -20.93 5.87 10.29
C THR A 624 -21.99 4.77 10.06
N ASP A 625 -22.44 4.57 8.81
CA ASP A 625 -23.50 3.61 8.45
C ASP A 625 -22.90 2.26 7.98
N ILE A 626 -22.43 1.47 8.94
CA ILE A 626 -21.82 0.15 8.70
C ILE A 626 -22.78 -0.78 7.93
N GLU A 627 -24.07 -0.78 8.27
CA GLU A 627 -25.06 -1.68 7.66
C GLU A 627 -25.29 -1.40 6.18
N ARG A 628 -25.24 -0.14 5.76
CA ARG A 628 -25.25 0.23 4.34
C ARG A 628 -24.04 -0.30 3.60
N PHE A 629 -22.86 -0.19 4.19
CA PHE A 629 -21.65 -0.72 3.57
C PHE A 629 -21.62 -2.24 3.54
N LYS A 630 -22.25 -2.94 4.49
CA LYS A 630 -22.49 -4.39 4.39
C LYS A 630 -23.33 -4.71 3.15
N ARG A 631 -24.40 -3.95 2.87
CA ARG A 631 -25.20 -4.13 1.65
C ARG A 631 -24.42 -3.80 0.36
N LEU A 632 -23.61 -2.75 0.36
CA LEU A 632 -22.70 -2.44 -0.76
C LEU A 632 -21.67 -3.56 -0.96
N GLN A 633 -21.15 -4.14 0.12
CA GLN A 633 -20.22 -5.27 0.07
C GLN A 633 -20.87 -6.50 -0.58
N GLU A 634 -22.11 -6.83 -0.22
CA GLU A 634 -22.87 -7.92 -0.86
C GLU A 634 -23.07 -7.65 -2.36
N ALA A 635 -23.40 -6.41 -2.75
CA ALA A 635 -23.49 -6.03 -4.16
C ALA A 635 -22.12 -6.18 -4.89
N LEU A 636 -21.02 -5.82 -4.23
CA LEU A 636 -19.67 -6.03 -4.76
C LEU A 636 -19.30 -7.52 -4.87
N LYS A 637 -19.75 -8.37 -3.92
CA LYS A 637 -19.56 -9.84 -4.02
C LYS A 637 -20.25 -10.39 -5.26
N VAL A 638 -21.46 -9.93 -5.55
CA VAL A 638 -22.16 -10.27 -6.80
C VAL A 638 -21.36 -9.83 -8.02
N ILE A 639 -20.90 -8.58 -8.08
CA ILE A 639 -20.07 -8.08 -9.19
C ILE A 639 -18.80 -8.92 -9.35
N HIS A 640 -18.11 -9.22 -8.25
CA HIS A 640 -16.89 -10.03 -8.26
C HIS A 640 -17.14 -11.43 -8.83
N ASN A 641 -18.26 -12.07 -8.44
CA ASN A 641 -18.66 -13.36 -8.98
C ASN A 641 -19.00 -13.29 -10.48
N ARG A 642 -19.70 -12.24 -10.92
CA ARG A 642 -20.04 -12.00 -12.34
C ARG A 642 -18.82 -11.73 -13.21
N LEU A 643 -17.75 -11.16 -12.66
CA LEU A 643 -16.50 -10.90 -13.39
C LEU A 643 -15.56 -12.10 -13.43
N LYS A 644 -15.81 -13.14 -12.63
CA LYS A 644 -14.99 -14.35 -12.59
C LYS A 644 -14.81 -15.03 -13.96
N PRO A 645 -15.84 -15.16 -14.82
CA PRO A 645 -15.68 -15.67 -16.18
C PRO A 645 -14.74 -14.81 -17.03
N VAL A 646 -14.77 -13.47 -16.85
CA VAL A 646 -13.89 -12.55 -17.58
C VAL A 646 -12.43 -12.72 -17.12
N TYR A 647 -12.19 -12.92 -15.82
CA TYR A 647 -10.85 -13.22 -15.28
C TYR A 647 -10.28 -14.50 -15.89
N LEU A 648 -11.08 -15.57 -15.89
CA LEU A 648 -10.69 -16.85 -16.47
C LEU A 648 -10.45 -16.74 -17.98
N SER A 649 -11.33 -16.06 -18.71
CA SER A 649 -11.19 -15.86 -20.15
C SER A 649 -9.92 -15.12 -20.54
N GLN A 650 -9.53 -14.10 -19.76
CA GLN A 650 -8.29 -13.39 -20.00
C GLN A 650 -7.05 -14.27 -19.75
N ASP A 651 -7.06 -15.11 -18.71
CA ASP A 651 -5.97 -16.08 -18.48
C ASP A 651 -5.80 -17.02 -19.68
N TYR A 652 -6.91 -17.51 -20.23
CA TYR A 652 -6.89 -18.35 -21.44
C TYR A 652 -6.40 -17.61 -22.69
N ARG A 653 -6.86 -16.37 -22.90
CA ARG A 653 -6.44 -15.56 -24.06
C ARG A 653 -4.94 -15.31 -24.01
N THR A 654 -4.42 -14.88 -22.87
CA THR A 654 -3.00 -14.59 -22.71
C THR A 654 -2.16 -15.84 -22.95
N ALA A 655 -2.59 -16.99 -22.41
CA ALA A 655 -1.93 -18.27 -22.64
C ALA A 655 -1.95 -18.71 -24.12
N ASP A 656 -3.12 -18.67 -24.79
CA ASP A 656 -3.24 -19.07 -26.20
C ASP A 656 -2.42 -18.17 -27.13
N THR A 657 -2.40 -16.85 -26.87
CA THR A 657 -1.56 -15.90 -27.62
C THR A 657 -0.08 -16.23 -27.49
N LEU A 658 0.40 -16.53 -26.29
CA LEU A 658 1.79 -16.93 -26.06
C LEU A 658 2.16 -18.24 -26.74
N ILE A 659 1.26 -19.22 -26.72
CA ILE A 659 1.43 -20.50 -27.41
C ILE A 659 1.52 -20.26 -28.92
N ARG A 660 0.55 -19.57 -29.53
CA ARG A 660 0.53 -19.26 -30.97
C ARG A 660 1.80 -18.56 -31.44
N LYS A 661 2.28 -17.58 -30.67
CA LYS A 661 3.53 -16.86 -30.99
C LYS A 661 4.78 -17.74 -30.95
N SER A 662 4.70 -18.88 -30.28
CA SER A 662 5.81 -19.84 -30.15
C SER A 662 5.64 -21.09 -31.00
N GLU A 663 4.49 -21.28 -31.66
CA GLU A 663 4.19 -22.45 -32.48
C GLU A 663 5.08 -22.56 -33.71
N ILE A 664 5.30 -21.44 -34.43
CA ILE A 664 6.15 -21.39 -35.62
C ILE A 664 7.58 -21.82 -35.26
N ASP A 665 8.13 -21.20 -34.21
CA ASP A 665 9.46 -21.51 -33.72
C ASP A 665 9.54 -22.96 -33.20
N CYS A 666 8.51 -23.45 -32.53
CA CYS A 666 8.47 -24.84 -32.05
C CYS A 666 8.49 -25.84 -33.21
N LYS A 667 7.73 -25.56 -34.29
CA LYS A 667 7.71 -26.38 -35.49
C LYS A 667 9.09 -26.44 -36.17
N ILE A 668 9.82 -25.33 -36.18
CA ILE A 668 11.15 -25.21 -36.79
C ILE A 668 12.22 -25.89 -35.92
N TYR A 669 12.27 -25.57 -34.64
CA TYR A 669 13.38 -25.96 -33.76
C TYR A 669 13.14 -27.27 -33.01
N CYS A 670 11.89 -27.74 -32.89
CA CYS A 670 11.57 -28.93 -32.09
C CYS A 670 10.28 -29.62 -32.56
N SER A 671 10.29 -30.22 -33.75
CA SER A 671 9.10 -30.81 -34.41
C SER A 671 8.36 -31.87 -33.57
N ASN A 672 9.07 -32.66 -32.75
CA ASN A 672 8.46 -33.62 -31.82
C ASN A 672 7.71 -32.90 -30.68
N THR A 673 8.32 -31.87 -30.09
CA THR A 673 7.70 -31.00 -29.08
C THR A 673 6.49 -30.28 -29.63
N TYR A 674 6.55 -29.83 -30.90
CA TYR A 674 5.43 -29.14 -31.55
C TYR A 674 4.14 -29.96 -31.53
N ARG A 675 4.22 -31.27 -31.82
CA ARG A 675 3.04 -32.16 -31.73
C ARG A 675 2.48 -32.21 -30.31
N ASN A 676 3.35 -32.27 -29.30
CA ASN A 676 2.95 -32.29 -27.89
C ASN A 676 2.42 -30.93 -27.41
N VAL A 677 2.96 -29.81 -27.90
CA VAL A 677 2.43 -28.46 -27.67
C VAL A 677 1.03 -28.34 -28.25
N LEU A 678 0.81 -28.81 -29.49
CA LEU A 678 -0.52 -28.84 -30.10
C LEU A 678 -1.50 -29.70 -29.29
N LYS A 679 -1.10 -30.91 -28.90
CA LYS A 679 -1.92 -31.79 -28.06
C LYS A 679 -2.24 -31.17 -26.69
N GLN A 680 -1.27 -30.52 -26.05
CA GLN A 680 -1.51 -29.81 -24.78
C GLN A 680 -2.36 -28.56 -24.97
N ARG A 681 -2.23 -27.86 -26.11
CA ARG A 681 -3.11 -26.76 -26.49
C ARG A 681 -4.54 -27.25 -26.71
N GLU A 682 -4.75 -28.40 -27.34
CA GLU A 682 -6.06 -29.06 -27.47
C GLU A 682 -6.63 -29.47 -26.10
N LEU A 683 -5.80 -30.01 -25.20
CA LEU A 683 -6.20 -30.30 -23.82
C LEU A 683 -6.54 -29.02 -23.05
N PHE A 684 -5.79 -27.94 -23.28
CA PHE A 684 -6.04 -26.62 -22.70
C PHE A 684 -7.34 -26.02 -23.24
N GLN A 685 -7.62 -26.19 -24.54
CA GLN A 685 -8.90 -25.86 -25.17
C GLN A 685 -10.04 -26.72 -24.63
N THR A 686 -9.81 -28.00 -24.31
CA THR A 686 -10.79 -28.90 -23.69
C THR A 686 -11.08 -28.50 -22.24
N LYS A 687 -10.05 -28.13 -21.46
CA LYS A 687 -10.24 -27.57 -20.11
C LYS A 687 -11.01 -26.26 -20.15
N ARG A 688 -10.65 -25.38 -21.09
CA ARG A 688 -11.39 -24.15 -21.37
C ARG A 688 -12.85 -24.48 -21.70
N LYS A 689 -13.12 -25.43 -22.59
CA LYS A 689 -14.48 -25.91 -22.91
C LYS A 689 -15.24 -26.37 -21.66
N ASN A 690 -14.64 -27.20 -20.82
CA ASN A 690 -15.28 -27.68 -19.59
C ASN A 690 -15.57 -26.55 -18.61
N GLN A 691 -14.68 -25.56 -18.50
CA GLN A 691 -14.92 -24.37 -17.69
C GLN A 691 -15.99 -23.46 -18.30
N CYS A 692 -16.03 -23.31 -19.63
CA CYS A 692 -17.10 -22.58 -20.32
C CYS A 692 -18.45 -23.22 -20.02
N SER A 693 -18.56 -24.55 -20.13
CA SER A 693 -19.78 -25.27 -19.77
C SER A 693 -20.17 -25.12 -18.29
N ALA A 694 -19.18 -25.01 -17.38
CA ALA A 694 -19.44 -24.79 -15.96
C ALA A 694 -19.96 -23.37 -15.63
N TYR A 695 -19.63 -22.38 -16.46
CA TYR A 695 -20.10 -20.99 -16.36
C TYR A 695 -21.03 -20.61 -17.52
N GLY A 696 -21.68 -21.60 -18.13
CA GLY A 696 -22.39 -21.40 -19.41
C GLY A 696 -23.52 -20.39 -19.33
N GLY A 697 -24.22 -20.35 -18.19
CA GLY A 697 -25.26 -19.35 -17.91
C GLY A 697 -24.70 -17.92 -17.84
N GLU A 698 -23.58 -17.73 -17.13
CA GLU A 698 -22.91 -16.43 -16.99
C GLU A 698 -22.30 -15.95 -18.30
N TYR A 699 -21.70 -16.85 -19.08
CA TYR A 699 -21.19 -16.55 -20.41
C TYR A 699 -22.33 -16.17 -21.35
N ARG A 700 -23.40 -16.97 -21.43
CA ARG A 700 -24.61 -16.66 -22.24
C ARG A 700 -25.20 -15.29 -21.89
N SER A 701 -25.28 -14.96 -20.60
CA SER A 701 -25.70 -13.62 -20.15
C SER A 701 -24.76 -12.51 -20.65
N LEU A 702 -23.44 -12.72 -20.58
CA LEU A 702 -22.45 -11.77 -21.07
C LEU A 702 -22.60 -11.52 -22.58
N TYR A 703 -22.88 -12.55 -23.38
CA TYR A 703 -23.14 -12.39 -24.82
C TYR A 703 -24.37 -11.55 -25.10
N VAL A 704 -25.49 -11.87 -24.46
CA VAL A 704 -26.74 -11.13 -24.64
C VAL A 704 -26.55 -9.66 -24.26
N ASN A 705 -25.83 -9.38 -23.18
CA ASN A 705 -25.55 -8.00 -22.78
C ASN A 705 -24.67 -7.25 -23.80
N ILE A 706 -23.68 -7.91 -24.41
CA ILE A 706 -22.85 -7.30 -25.46
C ILE A 706 -23.69 -7.01 -26.71
N LEU A 707 -24.52 -7.97 -27.13
CA LEU A 707 -25.41 -7.79 -28.28
C LEU A 707 -26.45 -6.69 -28.04
N ASN A 708 -26.99 -6.59 -26.82
CA ASN A 708 -27.89 -5.49 -26.43
C ASN A 708 -27.17 -4.14 -26.49
N THR A 709 -25.98 -4.04 -25.90
CA THR A 709 -25.16 -2.81 -25.92
C THR A 709 -24.84 -2.38 -27.35
N MET A 710 -24.54 -3.34 -28.23
CA MET A 710 -24.28 -3.08 -29.64
C MET A 710 -25.51 -2.60 -30.38
N GLN A 711 -26.65 -3.23 -30.17
CA GLN A 711 -27.90 -2.83 -30.81
C GLN A 711 -28.30 -1.42 -30.37
N GLU A 712 -28.25 -1.11 -29.08
CA GLU A 712 -28.52 0.24 -28.58
C GLU A 712 -27.60 1.29 -29.24
N PHE A 713 -26.32 0.97 -29.42
CA PHE A 713 -25.38 1.83 -30.10
C PHE A 713 -25.74 2.04 -31.58
N ILE A 714 -26.09 0.96 -32.27
CA ILE A 714 -26.50 0.96 -33.67
C ILE A 714 -27.80 1.77 -33.84
N GLU A 715 -28.83 1.49 -33.06
CA GLU A 715 -30.13 2.17 -33.09
C GLU A 715 -30.00 3.67 -32.79
N LYS A 716 -29.19 4.02 -31.78
CA LYS A 716 -28.89 5.42 -31.47
C LYS A 716 -28.16 6.12 -32.62
N SER A 717 -27.25 5.43 -33.30
CA SER A 717 -26.52 5.98 -34.45
C SER A 717 -27.43 6.19 -35.67
N GLU A 718 -28.43 5.33 -35.88
CA GLU A 718 -29.43 5.50 -36.94
C GLU A 718 -30.45 6.59 -36.61
N TYR A 719 -30.88 6.69 -35.35
CA TYR A 719 -31.78 7.73 -34.86
C TYR A 719 -31.14 9.12 -34.95
N GLU A 720 -29.87 9.26 -34.59
CA GLU A 720 -29.10 10.51 -34.77
C GLU A 720 -29.01 10.91 -36.25
N LYS A 721 -28.81 9.95 -37.16
CA LYS A 721 -28.79 10.20 -38.61
C LYS A 721 -30.17 10.59 -39.17
N LEU A 722 -31.24 10.01 -38.66
CA LEU A 722 -32.62 10.39 -39.01
C LEU A 722 -32.95 11.80 -38.53
N ASN A 723 -32.51 12.17 -37.32
CA ASN A 723 -32.66 13.54 -36.80
C ASN A 723 -31.82 14.56 -37.56
N GLU A 724 -30.59 14.24 -37.96
CA GLU A 724 -29.76 15.12 -38.79
C GLU A 724 -30.35 15.29 -40.21
N LYS A 725 -30.91 14.23 -40.80
CA LYS A 725 -31.64 14.33 -42.08
C LYS A 725 -32.92 15.16 -41.94
N SER A 726 -33.63 15.02 -40.82
CA SER A 726 -34.84 15.80 -40.51
C SER A 726 -34.53 17.27 -40.23
N GLN A 727 -33.40 17.58 -39.59
CA GLN A 727 -32.89 18.94 -39.42
C GLN A 727 -32.41 19.54 -40.74
N LYS A 728 -31.69 18.78 -41.57
CA LYS A 728 -31.32 19.24 -42.93
C LYS A 728 -32.55 19.46 -43.82
N SER A 729 -33.60 18.64 -43.72
CA SER A 729 -34.86 18.89 -44.45
C SER A 729 -35.65 20.09 -43.89
N ASN A 730 -35.57 20.35 -42.58
CA ASN A 730 -36.18 21.53 -41.96
C ASN A 730 -35.41 22.82 -42.27
N ASP A 731 -34.08 22.77 -42.33
CA ASP A 731 -33.24 23.90 -42.75
C ASP A 731 -33.37 24.19 -44.25
N ILE A 732 -33.63 23.18 -45.08
CA ILE A 732 -33.97 23.38 -46.51
C ILE A 732 -35.36 24.03 -46.66
N ASN A 733 -36.27 23.84 -45.71
CA ASN A 733 -37.58 24.50 -45.69
C ASN A 733 -37.55 25.89 -45.02
N SER A 734 -36.59 26.20 -44.14
CA SER A 734 -36.48 27.50 -43.47
C SER A 734 -35.48 28.48 -44.11
N THR A 735 -34.79 28.09 -45.19
CA THR A 735 -33.76 28.96 -45.81
C THR A 735 -34.00 29.19 -47.30
N LYS A 736 -35.17 29.74 -47.63
CA LYS A 736 -35.31 30.70 -48.75
C LYS A 736 -35.10 32.12 -48.22
N SER A 737 -33.88 32.44 -47.77
CA SER A 737 -33.36 33.80 -47.63
C SER A 737 -31.96 33.77 -47.02
N ASN A 738 -31.01 34.42 -47.70
CA ASN A 738 -29.66 34.77 -47.27
C ASN A 738 -28.59 33.65 -47.18
N ASN A 739 -27.98 33.42 -48.35
CA ASN A 739 -26.58 32.99 -48.47
C ASN A 739 -25.65 34.19 -48.19
N ASN A 740 -24.75 34.05 -47.22
CA ASN A 740 -23.30 34.13 -47.41
C ASN A 740 -22.55 34.15 -46.06
N ASN A 741 -21.41 33.46 -46.03
CA ASN A 741 -20.42 33.36 -44.94
C ASN A 741 -20.69 32.35 -43.79
N LYS A 742 -20.43 31.05 -44.07
CA LYS A 742 -19.85 30.09 -43.11
C LYS A 742 -19.47 28.76 -43.79
N LYS A 743 -18.39 28.75 -44.57
CA LYS A 743 -17.74 27.52 -45.07
C LYS A 743 -16.29 27.49 -44.59
N SER A 744 -16.05 27.09 -43.34
CA SER A 744 -14.72 26.62 -42.89
C SER A 744 -14.71 25.94 -41.51
N ASN A 745 -15.76 26.05 -40.67
CA ASN A 745 -15.76 25.42 -39.32
C ASN A 745 -16.61 24.14 -39.17
N GLY A 746 -17.26 23.63 -40.23
CA GLY A 746 -18.12 22.44 -40.16
C GLY A 746 -17.38 21.10 -40.37
N LYS A 747 -16.36 21.07 -41.24
CA LYS A 747 -15.69 19.82 -41.64
C LYS A 747 -14.79 19.18 -40.56
N SER A 748 -14.39 19.92 -39.52
CA SER A 748 -13.54 19.38 -38.44
C SER A 748 -14.31 18.74 -37.29
N LYS A 749 -15.63 18.96 -37.19
CA LYS A 749 -16.50 18.32 -36.18
C LYS A 749 -17.16 17.05 -36.70
N GLU A 750 -17.58 17.01 -37.96
CA GLU A 750 -18.12 15.79 -38.61
C GLU A 750 -17.03 14.69 -38.73
N SER A 751 -15.81 15.03 -39.14
CA SER A 751 -14.71 14.05 -39.25
C SER A 751 -14.29 13.41 -37.91
N ASN A 752 -14.38 14.15 -36.80
CA ASN A 752 -14.08 13.63 -35.46
C ASN A 752 -15.20 12.73 -34.90
N ALA A 753 -16.45 12.92 -35.32
CA ALA A 753 -17.57 12.07 -34.90
C ALA A 753 -17.55 10.72 -35.63
N ASP A 754 -17.24 10.71 -36.93
CA ASP A 754 -17.18 9.48 -37.75
C ASP A 754 -15.99 8.58 -37.38
N VAL A 755 -14.83 9.17 -37.07
CA VAL A 755 -13.65 8.43 -36.55
C VAL A 755 -13.95 7.80 -35.19
N LYS A 756 -14.70 8.50 -34.32
CA LYS A 756 -15.09 7.98 -33.01
C LYS A 756 -16.10 6.82 -33.12
N LYS A 757 -17.07 6.92 -34.05
CA LYS A 757 -18.05 5.87 -34.37
C LYS A 757 -17.40 4.59 -34.94
N SER A 758 -16.45 4.75 -35.88
CA SER A 758 -15.70 3.62 -36.47
C SER A 758 -14.85 2.86 -35.43
N ASN A 759 -14.21 3.58 -34.50
CA ASN A 759 -13.43 2.96 -33.44
C ASN A 759 -14.28 2.17 -32.43
N GLU A 760 -15.49 2.64 -32.10
CA GLU A 760 -16.40 1.95 -31.16
C GLU A 760 -16.94 0.63 -31.74
N ASN A 761 -17.33 0.62 -33.02
CA ASN A 761 -17.73 -0.60 -33.73
C ASN A 761 -16.58 -1.62 -33.85
N ARG A 762 -15.34 -1.18 -34.11
CA ARG A 762 -14.16 -2.07 -34.12
C ARG A 762 -13.91 -2.73 -32.75
N LYS A 763 -14.15 -2.02 -31.65
CA LYS A 763 -13.99 -2.56 -30.28
C LYS A 763 -15.06 -3.59 -29.94
N ASN A 764 -16.30 -3.27 -30.26
CA ASN A 764 -17.46 -4.13 -30.15
C ASN A 764 -17.21 -5.46 -30.89
N ILE A 765 -16.74 -5.41 -32.14
CA ILE A 765 -16.35 -6.62 -32.89
C ILE A 765 -15.18 -7.34 -32.24
N SER A 766 -14.15 -6.63 -31.76
CA SER A 766 -13.03 -7.25 -31.05
C SER A 766 -13.45 -7.94 -29.75
N ALA A 767 -14.45 -7.41 -29.03
CA ALA A 767 -15.00 -8.03 -27.83
C ALA A 767 -15.86 -9.26 -28.15
N LEU A 768 -16.69 -9.21 -29.21
CA LEU A 768 -17.38 -10.41 -29.69
C LEU A 768 -16.39 -11.45 -30.20
N LYS A 769 -15.33 -11.07 -30.93
CA LYS A 769 -14.25 -11.99 -31.35
C LYS A 769 -13.46 -12.54 -30.16
N PHE A 770 -13.28 -11.75 -29.11
CA PHE A 770 -12.67 -12.21 -27.86
C PHE A 770 -13.53 -13.33 -27.27
N LEU A 771 -14.85 -13.16 -27.28
CA LEU A 771 -15.79 -14.10 -26.68
C LEU A 771 -16.21 -15.25 -27.60
N LEU A 772 -16.21 -15.10 -28.92
CA LEU A 772 -16.68 -16.09 -29.91
C LEU A 772 -16.05 -17.50 -29.72
N PRO A 773 -14.74 -17.64 -29.45
CA PRO A 773 -14.13 -18.94 -29.22
C PRO A 773 -14.46 -19.55 -27.85
N PHE A 774 -15.28 -18.91 -27.02
CA PHE A 774 -15.84 -19.51 -25.80
C PHE A 774 -17.23 -20.10 -26.05
N VAL A 775 -17.97 -19.64 -27.07
CA VAL A 775 -19.31 -20.15 -27.43
C VAL A 775 -19.27 -21.30 -28.42
N GLN A 776 -18.32 -21.26 -29.36
CA GLN A 776 -18.07 -22.35 -30.31
C GLN A 776 -17.84 -23.72 -29.64
N TYR A 777 -17.63 -23.73 -28.32
CA TYR A 777 -17.34 -24.93 -27.53
C TYR A 777 -18.45 -25.31 -26.54
N GLU A 778 -19.42 -24.45 -26.25
CA GLU A 778 -20.69 -24.94 -25.70
C GLU A 778 -21.30 -25.85 -26.77
N GLN A 779 -21.90 -26.98 -26.39
CA GLN A 779 -22.55 -27.89 -27.35
C GLN A 779 -23.73 -27.25 -28.12
N ASP A 780 -23.93 -25.95 -27.97
CA ASP A 780 -24.85 -25.12 -28.70
C ASP A 780 -24.22 -24.61 -30.01
N VAL A 781 -24.06 -25.55 -30.95
CA VAL A 781 -23.58 -25.29 -32.32
C VAL A 781 -24.41 -24.19 -33.00
N THR A 782 -25.69 -24.08 -32.63
CA THR A 782 -26.62 -23.06 -33.09
C THR A 782 -26.17 -21.68 -32.64
N LEU A 783 -26.02 -21.45 -31.33
CA LEU A 783 -25.54 -20.19 -30.74
C LEU A 783 -24.17 -19.75 -31.31
N ALA A 784 -23.25 -20.70 -31.50
CA ALA A 784 -21.93 -20.44 -32.07
C ALA A 784 -21.99 -19.96 -33.53
N ASN A 785 -22.79 -20.63 -34.36
CA ASN A 785 -23.00 -20.26 -35.75
C ASN A 785 -23.72 -18.92 -35.88
N GLU A 786 -24.70 -18.66 -35.00
CA GLU A 786 -25.44 -17.40 -34.93
C GLU A 786 -24.53 -16.24 -34.54
N LEU A 787 -23.65 -16.42 -33.57
CA LEU A 787 -22.65 -15.42 -33.19
C LEU A 787 -21.57 -15.19 -34.25
N SER A 788 -21.11 -16.25 -34.92
CA SER A 788 -20.20 -16.14 -36.07
C SER A 788 -20.86 -15.33 -37.20
N SER A 789 -22.12 -15.61 -37.51
CA SER A 789 -22.91 -14.87 -38.49
C SER A 789 -23.11 -13.40 -38.08
N CYS A 790 -23.32 -13.12 -36.78
CA CYS A 790 -23.36 -11.75 -36.25
C CYS A 790 -22.03 -11.02 -36.41
N VAL A 791 -20.90 -11.66 -36.11
CA VAL A 791 -19.56 -11.07 -36.27
C VAL A 791 -19.29 -10.75 -37.74
N GLU A 792 -19.60 -11.67 -38.66
CA GLU A 792 -19.47 -11.45 -40.11
C GLU A 792 -20.36 -10.29 -40.59
N ALA A 793 -21.62 -10.24 -40.15
CA ALA A 793 -22.52 -9.14 -40.46
C ALA A 793 -22.00 -7.78 -39.94
N LEU A 794 -21.39 -7.77 -38.76
CA LEU A 794 -20.77 -6.57 -38.18
C LEU A 794 -19.48 -6.16 -38.90
N GLU A 795 -18.67 -7.11 -39.37
CA GLU A 795 -17.49 -6.82 -40.20
C GLU A 795 -17.88 -6.20 -41.53
N ILE A 796 -18.94 -6.72 -42.16
CA ILE A 796 -19.53 -6.12 -43.35
C ILE A 796 -19.97 -4.68 -43.07
N LEU A 797 -20.61 -4.41 -41.92
CA LEU A 797 -21.01 -3.05 -41.50
C LEU A 797 -19.85 -2.08 -41.27
N LEU A 798 -18.65 -2.58 -40.95
CA LEU A 798 -17.45 -1.76 -40.77
C LEU A 798 -16.75 -1.41 -42.08
N VAL A 799 -16.89 -2.26 -43.10
CA VAL A 799 -16.20 -2.14 -44.39
C VAL A 799 -17.10 -1.52 -45.46
N SER A 800 -18.42 -1.60 -45.31
CA SER A 800 -19.37 -1.04 -46.27
C SER A 800 -19.47 0.49 -46.18
N ASP A 801 -19.17 1.16 -47.29
CA ASP A 801 -19.39 2.60 -47.48
C ASP A 801 -20.89 2.95 -47.44
N GLU A 802 -21.20 4.23 -47.16
CA GLU A 802 -22.59 4.70 -47.00
C GLU A 802 -23.51 4.47 -48.21
N GLU A 803 -22.94 4.17 -49.37
CA GLU A 803 -23.66 3.88 -50.61
C GLU A 803 -24.31 2.49 -50.65
N ASN A 804 -23.90 1.55 -49.77
CA ASN A 804 -24.40 0.17 -49.78
C ASN A 804 -25.50 -0.08 -48.73
N GLN A 805 -26.56 0.73 -48.76
CA GLN A 805 -27.65 0.71 -47.76
C GLN A 805 -28.35 -0.66 -47.63
N ASP A 806 -28.44 -1.43 -48.71
CA ASP A 806 -29.09 -2.75 -48.69
C ASP A 806 -28.27 -3.80 -47.95
N GLN A 807 -26.94 -3.82 -48.12
CA GLN A 807 -26.04 -4.66 -47.33
C GLN A 807 -26.09 -4.28 -45.85
N ARG A 808 -26.15 -2.98 -45.57
CA ARG A 808 -26.28 -2.43 -44.22
C ARG A 808 -27.57 -2.89 -43.55
N LYS A 809 -28.70 -2.74 -44.24
CA LYS A 809 -30.03 -3.16 -43.78
C LYS A 809 -30.12 -4.67 -43.57
N CYS A 810 -29.52 -5.46 -44.47
CA CYS A 810 -29.46 -6.92 -44.34
C CYS A 810 -28.65 -7.36 -43.12
N ALA A 811 -27.48 -6.74 -42.88
CA ALA A 811 -26.66 -7.01 -41.69
C ALA A 811 -27.39 -6.65 -40.39
N LEU A 812 -28.13 -5.53 -40.36
CA LEU A 812 -28.95 -5.11 -39.22
C LEU A 812 -30.12 -6.04 -38.94
N GLN A 813 -30.82 -6.48 -39.99
CA GLN A 813 -31.88 -7.47 -39.89
C GLN A 813 -31.36 -8.81 -39.36
N ASN A 814 -30.17 -9.22 -39.81
CA ASN A 814 -29.51 -10.41 -39.28
C ASN A 814 -29.16 -10.25 -37.79
N ILE A 815 -28.55 -9.13 -37.37
CA ILE A 815 -28.25 -8.88 -35.95
C ILE A 815 -29.52 -8.91 -35.09
N SER A 816 -30.60 -8.25 -35.53
CA SER A 816 -31.87 -8.21 -34.82
C SER A 816 -32.53 -9.61 -34.74
N LYS A 817 -32.52 -10.37 -35.84
CA LYS A 817 -33.02 -11.74 -35.88
C LYS A 817 -32.25 -12.64 -34.91
N GLN A 818 -30.92 -12.55 -34.92
CA GLN A 818 -30.08 -13.36 -34.05
C GLN A 818 -30.28 -12.99 -32.59
N LYS A 819 -30.40 -11.70 -32.24
CA LYS A 819 -30.74 -11.31 -30.86
C LYS A 819 -32.02 -11.98 -30.35
N ASN A 820 -33.09 -12.01 -31.15
CA ASN A 820 -34.36 -12.56 -30.68
C ASN A 820 -34.21 -14.06 -30.36
N ILE A 821 -33.50 -14.82 -31.21
CA ILE A 821 -33.20 -16.24 -30.97
C ILE A 821 -32.38 -16.43 -29.68
N LEU A 822 -31.43 -15.53 -29.44
CA LEU A 822 -30.56 -15.55 -28.26
C LEU A 822 -31.29 -15.15 -26.98
N THR A 823 -32.22 -14.21 -27.06
CA THR A 823 -33.00 -13.72 -25.92
C THR A 823 -34.04 -14.75 -25.49
N ASP A 824 -34.65 -15.46 -26.44
CA ASP A 824 -35.65 -16.51 -26.19
C ASP A 824 -35.04 -17.79 -25.56
N SER A 825 -33.72 -17.97 -25.67
CA SER A 825 -33.00 -19.16 -25.19
C SER A 825 -32.23 -18.95 -23.88
N VAL A 826 -32.04 -17.71 -23.42
CA VAL A 826 -31.54 -17.46 -22.06
C VAL A 826 -32.73 -17.63 -21.11
N PRO A 827 -32.64 -18.48 -20.07
CA PRO A 827 -33.64 -18.40 -19.02
C PRO A 827 -33.70 -16.94 -18.57
N ASN A 828 -34.91 -16.40 -18.38
CA ASN A 828 -35.14 -15.23 -17.53
C ASN A 828 -34.72 -15.57 -16.09
N SER A 829 -33.47 -16.00 -15.89
CA SER A 829 -32.84 -15.99 -14.60
C SER A 829 -32.81 -14.52 -14.23
N GLU A 830 -33.38 -14.22 -13.07
CA GLU A 830 -33.13 -13.20 -12.05
C GLU A 830 -31.97 -12.18 -12.21
N LEU A 831 -31.16 -12.22 -13.27
CA LEU A 831 -30.06 -11.32 -13.67
C LEU A 831 -30.43 -9.83 -13.61
N THR A 832 -31.69 -9.47 -13.84
CA THR A 832 -32.23 -8.11 -13.81
C THR A 832 -32.85 -7.69 -12.48
N ASN A 833 -33.07 -8.61 -11.52
CA ASN A 833 -33.83 -8.33 -10.30
C ASN A 833 -33.02 -8.26 -8.99
N GLN A 834 -31.71 -8.53 -9.01
CA GLN A 834 -30.90 -8.11 -7.87
C GLN A 834 -30.84 -6.59 -7.87
N ASN A 835 -31.60 -6.00 -6.95
CA ASN A 835 -31.85 -4.59 -6.88
C ASN A 835 -30.57 -3.86 -6.42
N PHE A 836 -29.66 -3.58 -7.36
CA PHE A 836 -28.46 -2.74 -7.18
C PHE A 836 -28.79 -1.28 -6.82
N SER A 837 -30.06 -1.02 -6.49
CA SER A 837 -30.56 0.17 -5.81
C SER A 837 -29.68 0.66 -4.66
N GLU A 838 -28.85 -0.19 -4.05
CA GLU A 838 -27.89 0.26 -3.03
C GLU A 838 -26.85 1.23 -3.59
N PHE A 839 -26.41 1.10 -4.85
CA PHE A 839 -25.55 2.09 -5.49
C PHE A 839 -26.29 3.41 -5.74
N ASP A 840 -27.55 3.34 -6.17
CA ASP A 840 -28.40 4.52 -6.35
C ASP A 840 -28.69 5.22 -5.02
N LYS A 841 -29.02 4.46 -3.98
CA LYS A 841 -29.23 4.96 -2.61
C LYS A 841 -27.96 5.59 -2.07
N TYR A 842 -26.81 4.95 -2.25
CA TYR A 842 -25.52 5.52 -1.87
C TYR A 842 -25.28 6.86 -2.59
N LEU A 843 -25.41 6.89 -3.92
CA LEU A 843 -25.22 8.09 -4.72
C LEU A 843 -26.20 9.21 -4.32
N ASN A 844 -27.48 8.88 -4.15
CA ASN A 844 -28.52 9.83 -3.80
C ASN A 844 -28.33 10.36 -2.39
N ASP A 845 -27.97 9.52 -1.41
CA ASP A 845 -27.82 9.97 -0.03
C ASP A 845 -26.55 10.81 0.15
N VAL A 846 -25.47 10.50 -0.57
CA VAL A 846 -24.29 11.39 -0.63
C VAL A 846 -24.67 12.74 -1.24
N LYS A 847 -25.44 12.76 -2.33
CA LYS A 847 -25.83 14.00 -3.04
C LYS A 847 -26.87 14.83 -2.29
N ASN A 848 -27.81 14.17 -1.64
CA ASN A 848 -28.96 14.79 -0.97
C ASN A 848 -28.72 15.03 0.52
N TYR A 849 -27.52 14.76 1.02
CA TYR A 849 -27.16 15.03 2.41
C TYR A 849 -27.38 16.51 2.75
N LYS A 850 -28.18 16.75 3.79
CA LYS A 850 -28.49 18.10 4.29
C LYS A 850 -27.74 18.35 5.58
N TRP A 851 -26.90 19.39 5.58
CA TRP A 851 -26.18 19.79 6.78
C TRP A 851 -27.13 20.28 7.88
N PHE A 852 -28.08 21.12 7.49
CA PHE A 852 -29.08 21.70 8.38
C PHE A 852 -30.44 21.11 8.02
N SER A 853 -31.25 20.83 9.05
CA SER A 853 -32.66 20.53 8.88
C SER A 853 -33.37 21.74 8.25
N ASN A 854 -34.52 21.51 7.61
CA ASN A 854 -35.28 22.61 7.01
C ASN A 854 -35.62 23.70 8.06
N GLN A 855 -35.87 23.32 9.31
CA GLN A 855 -36.10 24.26 10.41
C GLN A 855 -34.85 25.09 10.73
N GLU A 856 -33.68 24.44 10.88
CA GLU A 856 -32.43 25.15 11.14
C GLU A 856 -32.07 26.12 10.01
N VAL A 857 -32.30 25.74 8.74
CA VAL A 857 -32.11 26.65 7.60
C VAL A 857 -33.03 27.86 7.72
N GLN A 858 -34.31 27.65 8.08
CA GLN A 858 -35.27 28.73 8.27
C GLN A 858 -34.87 29.65 9.43
N ASP A 859 -34.42 29.09 10.56
CA ASP A 859 -33.95 29.86 11.72
C ASP A 859 -32.76 30.76 11.35
N ILE A 860 -31.80 30.25 10.58
CA ILE A 860 -30.68 31.07 10.07
C ILE A 860 -31.21 32.12 9.09
N ALA A 861 -32.14 31.76 8.19
CA ALA A 861 -32.68 32.66 7.17
C ALA A 861 -33.44 33.83 7.80
N ASP A 862 -34.24 33.57 8.83
CA ASP A 862 -35.00 34.57 9.57
C ASP A 862 -34.07 35.56 10.28
N LYS A 863 -33.00 35.07 10.91
CA LYS A 863 -31.97 35.94 11.51
C LYS A 863 -31.24 36.76 10.46
N VAL A 864 -30.87 36.17 9.33
CA VAL A 864 -30.23 36.90 8.22
C VAL A 864 -31.17 37.95 7.63
N LYS A 865 -32.46 37.66 7.50
CA LYS A 865 -33.47 38.62 7.03
C LYS A 865 -33.54 39.86 7.90
N VAL A 866 -33.54 39.71 9.23
CA VAL A 866 -33.51 40.84 10.18
C VAL A 866 -32.29 41.73 9.94
N HIS A 867 -31.11 41.14 9.74
CA HIS A 867 -29.89 41.91 9.47
C HIS A 867 -29.90 42.57 8.08
N LEU A 868 -30.47 41.92 7.06
CA LEU A 868 -30.62 42.49 5.72
C LEU A 868 -31.59 43.66 5.71
N GLU A 869 -32.73 43.55 6.39
CA GLU A 869 -33.69 44.65 6.54
C GLU A 869 -33.06 45.84 7.25
N ARG A 870 -32.29 45.58 8.31
CA ARG A 870 -31.52 46.63 9.00
C ARG A 870 -30.49 47.28 8.08
N SER A 871 -29.73 46.49 7.31
CA SER A 871 -28.76 47.01 6.34
C SER A 871 -29.43 47.83 5.23
N LYS A 872 -30.60 47.42 4.74
CA LYS A 872 -31.38 48.18 3.75
C LYS A 872 -31.82 49.52 4.30
N LYS A 873 -32.37 49.53 5.52
CA LYS A 873 -32.76 50.76 6.21
C LYS A 873 -31.56 51.69 6.39
N THR A 874 -30.43 51.19 6.89
CA THR A 874 -29.21 52.01 7.05
C THR A 874 -28.68 52.54 5.72
N LYS A 875 -28.79 51.77 4.64
CA LYS A 875 -28.43 52.22 3.29
C LYS A 875 -29.36 53.33 2.79
N GLU A 876 -30.66 53.26 3.06
CA GLU A 876 -31.60 54.33 2.74
C GLU A 876 -31.36 55.59 3.59
N ASP A 877 -31.12 55.43 4.89
CA ASP A 877 -30.76 56.53 5.79
C ASP A 877 -29.49 57.26 5.28
N LEU A 878 -28.48 56.50 4.86
CA LEU A 878 -27.25 57.06 4.27
C LEU A 878 -27.53 57.75 2.93
N LYS A 879 -28.41 57.20 2.08
CA LYS A 879 -28.84 57.86 0.83
C LYS A 879 -29.53 59.18 1.10
N GLU A 880 -30.44 59.24 2.07
CA GLU A 880 -31.11 60.48 2.45
C GLU A 880 -30.14 61.53 2.98
N GLN A 881 -29.18 61.13 3.82
CA GLN A 881 -28.17 62.03 4.36
C GLN A 881 -27.23 62.56 3.27
N LEU A 882 -26.86 61.74 2.28
CA LEU A 882 -26.05 62.15 1.14
C LEU A 882 -26.80 63.07 0.15
N LYS A 883 -28.14 63.06 0.15
CA LYS A 883 -28.99 63.96 -0.65
C LYS A 883 -29.20 65.33 0.01
N LYS A 884 -29.00 65.45 1.32
CA LYS A 884 -29.12 66.71 2.07
C LYS A 884 -27.87 67.59 1.87
N SER A 885 -28.04 68.91 1.94
CA SER A 885 -26.99 69.91 1.65
C SER A 885 -25.78 69.86 2.61
N THR A 886 -25.92 69.16 3.73
CA THR A 886 -24.87 68.92 4.73
C THR A 886 -24.62 67.41 4.86
N PRO A 887 -23.52 66.88 4.29
CA PRO A 887 -23.20 65.47 4.38
C PRO A 887 -22.87 65.06 5.83
N PRO A 888 -23.06 63.77 6.19
CA PRO A 888 -22.73 63.27 7.51
C PRO A 888 -21.24 63.41 7.82
N SER A 889 -20.90 63.60 9.09
CA SER A 889 -19.50 63.63 9.52
C SER A 889 -18.80 62.32 9.13
N GLU A 890 -17.51 62.35 8.82
CA GLU A 890 -16.76 61.16 8.40
C GLU A 890 -16.89 60.01 9.43
N LYS A 891 -16.97 60.36 10.72
CA LYS A 891 -17.10 59.41 11.82
C LYS A 891 -18.49 58.75 11.85
N ASP A 892 -19.54 59.49 11.52
CA ASP A 892 -20.92 58.97 11.48
C ASP A 892 -21.20 58.20 10.20
N ALA A 893 -20.66 58.67 9.06
CA ALA A 893 -20.70 57.95 7.79
C ALA A 893 -19.99 56.59 7.91
N LYS A 894 -18.84 56.54 8.59
CA LYS A 894 -18.11 55.29 8.84
C LYS A 894 -18.93 54.30 9.68
N LYS A 895 -19.58 54.77 10.76
CA LYS A 895 -20.50 53.94 11.56
C LYS A 895 -21.67 53.40 10.75
N LEU A 896 -22.30 54.22 9.91
CA LEU A 896 -23.42 53.80 9.07
C LEU A 896 -22.96 52.78 8.01
N ILE A 897 -21.82 53.02 7.36
CA ILE A 897 -21.23 52.12 6.37
C ILE A 897 -20.85 50.78 6.99
N ASP A 898 -20.38 50.76 8.24
CA ASP A 898 -20.07 49.52 8.94
C ASP A 898 -21.29 48.62 9.14
N HIS A 899 -22.48 49.22 9.26
CA HIS A 899 -23.77 48.53 9.36
C HIS A 899 -24.37 48.10 8.00
N ILE A 900 -23.81 48.58 6.88
CA ILE A 900 -24.22 48.11 5.54
C ILE A 900 -23.46 46.82 5.20
N LEU A 901 -24.20 45.80 4.78
CA LEU A 901 -23.66 44.48 4.37
C LEU A 901 -23.08 44.54 2.95
N ILE A 902 -21.86 45.05 2.85
CA ILE A 902 -21.06 45.17 1.61
C ILE A 902 -19.60 44.78 1.88
N SER A 903 -18.88 44.33 0.84
CA SER A 903 -17.46 43.94 0.96
C SER A 903 -16.58 45.05 1.53
N THR A 904 -15.46 44.67 2.16
CA THR A 904 -14.52 45.63 2.76
C THR A 904 -13.98 46.61 1.71
N LYS A 905 -13.64 46.12 0.52
CA LYS A 905 -13.22 46.96 -0.62
C LYS A 905 -14.30 47.96 -1.04
N THR A 906 -15.57 47.55 -1.04
CA THR A 906 -16.70 48.45 -1.35
C THR A 906 -16.86 49.50 -0.25
N LYS A 907 -16.68 49.14 1.03
CA LYS A 907 -16.70 50.10 2.15
C LYS A 907 -15.59 51.13 2.02
N GLU A 908 -14.37 50.70 1.73
CA GLU A 908 -13.22 51.60 1.52
C GLU A 908 -13.44 52.55 0.34
N THR A 909 -13.88 52.01 -0.81
CA THR A 909 -14.18 52.82 -1.99
C THR A 909 -15.31 53.81 -1.72
N LEU A 910 -16.32 53.40 -0.96
CA LEU A 910 -17.44 54.26 -0.59
C LEU A 910 -16.98 55.37 0.36
N LEU A 911 -16.12 55.07 1.34
CA LEU A 911 -15.50 56.05 2.24
C LEU A 911 -14.60 57.04 1.49
N GLU A 912 -13.79 56.57 0.55
CA GLU A 912 -12.93 57.42 -0.28
C GLU A 912 -13.75 58.35 -1.18
N LYS A 913 -14.83 57.84 -1.79
CA LYS A 913 -15.77 58.64 -2.58
C LYS A 913 -16.53 59.66 -1.73
N LEU A 914 -16.85 59.30 -0.48
CA LEU A 914 -17.45 60.23 0.49
C LEU A 914 -16.52 61.40 0.81
N LYS A 915 -15.20 61.17 0.88
CA LYS A 915 -14.19 62.23 1.11
C LYS A 915 -14.04 63.18 -0.06
N THR A 916 -14.19 62.68 -1.29
CA THR A 916 -13.92 63.45 -2.51
C THR A 916 -15.16 64.15 -3.07
N ASN A 917 -16.31 63.45 -3.15
CA ASN A 917 -17.55 64.03 -3.65
C ASN A 917 -18.79 63.22 -3.18
N PRO A 918 -19.66 63.80 -2.32
CA PRO A 918 -20.89 63.15 -1.83
C PRO A 918 -21.81 62.63 -2.95
N THR A 919 -21.87 63.33 -4.09
CA THR A 919 -22.68 62.96 -5.26
C THR A 919 -22.16 61.68 -5.93
N ASN A 920 -20.85 61.50 -5.97
CA ASN A 920 -20.22 60.29 -6.51
C ASN A 920 -20.38 59.10 -5.55
N ALA A 921 -20.33 59.35 -4.24
CA ALA A 921 -20.62 58.35 -3.23
C ALA A 921 -22.08 57.87 -3.32
N LEU A 922 -23.03 58.79 -3.54
CA LEU A 922 -24.45 58.47 -3.74
C LEU A 922 -24.66 57.58 -4.96
N LYS A 923 -24.11 57.96 -6.13
CA LYS A 923 -24.19 57.13 -7.35
C LYS A 923 -23.58 55.74 -7.14
N TYR A 924 -22.47 55.65 -6.41
CA TYR A 924 -21.83 54.38 -6.10
C TYR A 924 -22.70 53.55 -5.13
N LEU A 925 -23.27 54.15 -4.09
CA LEU A 925 -24.18 53.50 -3.14
C LEU A 925 -25.45 52.95 -3.80
N GLU A 926 -25.98 53.66 -4.81
CA GLU A 926 -27.12 53.23 -5.62
C GLU A 926 -26.79 52.05 -6.53
N SER A 927 -25.54 51.96 -7.00
CA SER A 927 -25.08 50.84 -7.84
C SER A 927 -24.91 49.53 -7.08
N ILE A 928 -24.80 49.58 -5.74
CA ILE A 928 -24.65 48.41 -4.89
C ILE A 928 -25.98 47.66 -4.83
N LYS A 929 -25.97 46.38 -5.19
CA LYS A 929 -27.13 45.49 -5.05
C LYS A 929 -27.22 44.93 -3.64
N ASP A 930 -28.43 44.74 -3.15
CA ASP A 930 -28.65 44.09 -1.85
C ASP A 930 -28.41 42.57 -1.97
N LEU A 931 -27.97 41.96 -0.87
CA LEU A 931 -27.81 40.51 -0.79
C LEU A 931 -29.18 39.82 -0.80
N ALA A 932 -29.30 38.77 -1.61
CA ALA A 932 -30.46 37.90 -1.60
C ALA A 932 -30.46 36.98 -0.37
N ILE A 933 -31.63 36.76 0.21
CA ILE A 933 -31.85 35.73 1.24
C ILE A 933 -31.74 34.36 0.55
N PHE A 934 -31.05 33.42 1.19
CA PHE A 934 -30.96 32.04 0.72
C PHE A 934 -32.29 31.31 0.97
N LYS A 935 -32.60 30.30 0.15
CA LYS A 935 -33.86 29.54 0.22
C LYS A 935 -33.66 28.10 0.69
N ASP A 936 -32.44 27.61 0.61
CA ASP A 936 -32.06 26.21 0.86
C ASP A 936 -30.56 26.10 1.20
N MET A 937 -30.08 24.87 1.39
CA MET A 937 -28.69 24.55 1.67
C MET A 937 -27.72 24.98 0.57
N ASP A 938 -28.09 24.78 -0.70
CA ASP A 938 -27.21 25.09 -1.83
C ASP A 938 -26.99 26.60 -1.94
N THR A 939 -28.05 27.38 -1.75
CA THR A 939 -27.97 28.84 -1.69
C THR A 939 -27.24 29.35 -0.45
N LEU A 940 -27.37 28.67 0.71
CA LEU A 940 -26.57 28.97 1.92
C LEU A 940 -25.08 28.72 1.68
N SER A 941 -24.72 27.64 0.97
CA SER A 941 -23.33 27.33 0.62
C SER A 941 -22.71 28.42 -0.25
N VAL A 942 -23.42 28.86 -1.29
CA VAL A 942 -22.99 29.98 -2.15
C VAL A 942 -22.91 31.27 -1.35
N PHE A 943 -23.88 31.53 -0.47
CA PHE A 943 -23.89 32.70 0.41
C PHE A 943 -22.65 32.74 1.31
N SER A 944 -22.25 31.60 1.89
CA SER A 944 -21.05 31.49 2.74
C SER A 944 -19.72 31.72 2.01
N THR A 945 -19.69 31.67 0.66
CA THR A 945 -18.48 31.97 -0.12
C THR A 945 -18.32 33.45 -0.47
N LYS A 946 -19.36 34.27 -0.24
CA LYS A 946 -19.29 35.73 -0.36
C LYS A 946 -18.78 36.31 0.95
N GLU A 947 -17.86 37.27 0.86
CA GLU A 947 -17.25 37.91 2.03
C GLU A 947 -18.32 38.48 2.98
N GLU A 948 -19.36 39.11 2.43
CA GLU A 948 -20.45 39.69 3.21
C GLU A 948 -21.30 38.63 3.91
N GLY A 949 -21.54 37.50 3.21
CA GLY A 949 -22.34 36.41 3.73
C GLY A 949 -21.63 35.65 4.84
N LEU A 950 -20.33 35.39 4.68
CA LEU A 950 -19.48 34.80 5.71
C LEU A 950 -19.44 35.67 6.97
N ASN A 951 -19.14 36.97 6.80
CA ASN A 951 -19.04 37.92 7.90
C ASN A 951 -20.36 38.02 8.68
N LEU A 952 -21.50 37.95 7.98
CA LEU A 952 -22.80 37.93 8.62
C LEU A 952 -22.99 36.63 9.42
N LEU A 953 -22.77 35.46 8.81
CA LEU A 953 -22.96 34.15 9.45
C LEU A 953 -22.13 33.99 10.73
N LEU A 954 -20.89 34.51 10.76
CA LEU A 954 -20.03 34.48 11.95
C LEU A 954 -20.57 35.34 13.10
N ARG A 955 -21.32 36.41 12.79
CA ARG A 955 -21.84 37.38 13.76
C ARG A 955 -23.28 37.12 14.19
N LEU A 956 -23.97 36.15 13.59
CA LEU A 956 -25.34 35.83 13.95
C LEU A 956 -25.44 35.33 15.40
N GLU A 957 -26.44 35.85 16.12
CA GLU A 957 -26.83 35.33 17.43
C GLU A 957 -27.79 34.15 17.24
N LEU A 958 -27.21 32.94 17.20
CA LEU A 958 -27.92 31.68 17.05
C LEU A 958 -27.93 30.88 18.37
N PRO A 959 -28.86 29.94 18.56
CA PRO A 959 -28.77 28.96 19.64
C PRO A 959 -27.40 28.26 19.62
N LYS A 960 -26.81 27.99 20.80
CA LYS A 960 -25.42 27.50 20.91
C LYS A 960 -25.13 26.26 20.05
N ASP A 961 -26.06 25.33 19.94
CA ASP A 961 -25.87 24.12 19.14
C ASP A 961 -25.89 24.42 17.64
N LEU A 962 -26.79 25.30 17.20
CA LEU A 962 -26.88 25.76 15.82
C LEU A 962 -25.67 26.63 15.45
N GLU A 963 -25.20 27.49 16.36
CA GLU A 963 -23.99 28.30 16.20
C GLU A 963 -22.76 27.41 16.01
N LYS A 964 -22.56 26.40 16.87
CA LYS A 964 -21.47 25.41 16.71
C LYS A 964 -21.55 24.70 15.35
N LYS A 965 -22.77 24.35 14.92
CA LYS A 965 -23.01 23.67 13.65
C LYS A 965 -22.73 24.58 12.44
N VAL A 966 -23.04 25.87 12.53
CA VAL A 966 -22.66 26.90 11.54
C VAL A 966 -21.16 27.10 11.50
N LEU A 967 -20.48 27.18 12.64
CA LEU A 967 -19.01 27.30 12.68
C LEU A 967 -18.32 26.09 12.06
N LYS A 968 -18.80 24.86 12.33
CA LYS A 968 -18.33 23.65 11.64
C LYS A 968 -18.60 23.69 10.14
N PHE A 969 -19.77 24.18 9.71
CA PHE A 969 -20.11 24.35 8.30
C PHE A 969 -19.22 25.37 7.58
N LEU A 970 -18.82 26.44 8.25
CA LEU A 970 -17.90 27.43 7.70
C LEU A 970 -16.47 26.90 7.65
N ASN A 971 -16.05 26.14 8.67
CA ASN A 971 -14.72 25.53 8.76
C ASN A 971 -14.61 24.16 8.05
N ARG A 972 -15.55 23.86 7.16
CA ARG A 972 -15.83 22.49 6.77
C ARG A 972 -14.67 21.80 6.03
N ASN A 973 -13.92 22.49 5.20
CA ASN A 973 -12.80 21.85 4.49
C ASN A 973 -11.71 21.39 5.48
N LEU A 974 -11.45 22.18 6.52
CA LEU A 974 -10.46 21.87 7.53
C LEU A 974 -10.92 20.74 8.47
N GLU A 975 -12.20 20.72 8.86
CA GLU A 975 -12.76 19.61 9.67
C GLU A 975 -12.66 18.27 8.92
N CYS A 976 -12.98 18.23 7.62
CA CYS A 976 -12.81 17.03 6.82
C CYS A 976 -11.36 16.60 6.73
N LEU A 977 -10.45 17.56 6.52
CA LEU A 977 -9.04 17.25 6.40
C LEU A 977 -8.53 16.63 7.71
N LEU A 978 -8.92 17.19 8.86
CA LEU A 978 -8.57 16.67 10.18
C LEU A 978 -9.12 15.26 10.40
N ASP A 979 -10.39 15.01 10.07
CA ASP A 979 -11.01 13.68 10.13
C ASP A 979 -10.22 12.63 9.32
N ARG A 980 -9.90 12.97 8.06
CA ARG A 980 -9.15 12.08 7.17
C ARG A 980 -7.71 11.85 7.63
N ILE A 981 -7.04 12.88 8.16
CA ILE A 981 -5.71 12.76 8.76
C ILE A 981 -5.75 11.87 10.02
N HIS A 982 -6.80 12.00 10.84
CA HIS A 982 -6.99 11.17 12.01
C HIS A 982 -7.12 9.68 11.63
N HIS A 983 -7.91 9.37 10.60
CA HIS A 983 -8.01 8.01 10.08
C HIS A 983 -6.70 7.51 9.45
N LEU A 984 -5.95 8.37 8.74
CA LEU A 984 -4.62 8.01 8.22
C LEU A 984 -3.68 7.59 9.36
N LYS A 985 -3.64 8.38 10.43
CA LYS A 985 -2.85 8.08 11.62
C LYS A 985 -3.30 6.81 12.31
N SER A 986 -4.60 6.63 12.48
CA SER A 986 -5.18 5.44 13.12
C SER A 986 -4.73 4.17 12.40
N ILE A 987 -4.93 4.11 11.08
CA ILE A 987 -4.64 2.92 10.27
C ILE A 987 -3.13 2.70 10.12
N LEU A 988 -2.38 3.77 9.81
CA LEU A 988 -0.95 3.65 9.50
C LEU A 988 -0.09 3.45 10.76
N ILE A 989 -0.44 4.11 11.87
CA ILE A 989 0.36 4.17 13.11
C ILE A 989 -0.31 3.42 14.26
N ASP A 990 -1.54 3.74 14.62
CA ASP A 990 -2.12 3.30 15.89
C ASP A 990 -2.62 1.83 15.89
N GLU A 991 -2.98 1.27 14.73
CA GLU A 991 -3.36 -0.14 14.59
C GLU A 991 -2.19 -1.11 14.83
N ASP A 992 -0.94 -0.68 14.64
CA ASP A 992 0.23 -1.48 14.96
C ASP A 992 0.97 -0.91 16.18
N GLU A 993 0.84 -1.60 17.32
CA GLU A 993 1.41 -1.19 18.61
C GLU A 993 2.91 -0.87 18.52
N GLU A 994 3.66 -1.57 17.66
CA GLU A 994 5.08 -1.33 17.55
C GLU A 994 5.39 -0.07 16.72
N ILE A 995 4.72 0.11 15.59
CA ILE A 995 4.81 1.36 14.82
C ILE A 995 4.41 2.54 15.73
N GLN A 996 3.34 2.40 16.51
CA GLN A 996 2.90 3.40 17.48
C GLN A 996 4.00 3.71 18.52
N ILE A 997 4.62 2.69 19.11
CA ILE A 997 5.70 2.86 20.10
C ILE A 997 6.92 3.53 19.43
N MET A 998 7.35 3.06 18.26
CA MET A 998 8.52 3.60 17.56
C MET A 998 8.27 5.02 17.06
N TRP A 999 7.07 5.34 16.61
CA TRP A 999 6.69 6.70 16.23
C TRP A 999 6.73 7.66 17.43
N ARG A 1000 6.21 7.23 18.59
CA ARG A 1000 6.15 8.08 19.80
C ARG A 1000 7.51 8.25 20.49
N TRP A 1001 8.34 7.21 20.49
CA TRP A 1001 9.57 7.17 21.31
C TRP A 1001 10.87 7.10 20.51
N GLY A 1002 10.79 6.79 19.21
CA GLY A 1002 11.91 6.64 18.29
C GLY A 1002 12.45 7.97 17.77
N LYS A 1003 13.48 8.49 18.43
CA LYS A 1003 14.09 9.78 18.05
C LYS A 1003 15.34 9.68 17.17
N SER A 1004 15.89 8.49 16.95
CA SER A 1004 17.08 8.34 16.10
C SER A 1004 16.70 8.17 14.64
N SER A 1005 17.58 8.60 13.73
CA SER A 1005 17.42 8.50 12.27
C SER A 1005 17.12 7.07 11.83
N GLU A 1006 17.78 6.09 12.46
CA GLU A 1006 17.67 4.67 12.12
C GLU A 1006 16.29 4.15 12.52
N ILE A 1007 15.78 4.55 13.69
CA ILE A 1007 14.43 4.16 14.14
C ILE A 1007 13.37 4.79 13.24
N GLN A 1008 13.53 6.05 12.86
CA GLN A 1008 12.59 6.73 11.96
C GLN A 1008 12.58 6.07 10.58
N LYS A 1009 13.75 5.79 10.00
CA LYS A 1009 13.88 5.08 8.72
C LYS A 1009 13.26 3.69 8.79
N HIS A 1010 13.55 2.94 9.84
CA HIS A 1010 12.97 1.62 10.06
C HIS A 1010 11.45 1.68 10.22
N THR A 1011 10.93 2.64 10.98
CA THR A 1011 9.48 2.84 11.17
C THR A 1011 8.77 3.11 9.84
N ARG A 1012 9.35 3.95 8.98
CA ARG A 1012 8.84 4.21 7.62
C ARG A 1012 8.87 2.96 6.74
N HIS A 1013 9.95 2.18 6.84
CA HIS A 1013 10.04 0.91 6.11
C HIS A 1013 8.90 -0.05 6.52
N LEU A 1014 8.60 -0.17 7.82
CA LEU A 1014 7.50 -1.00 8.29
C LEU A 1014 6.14 -0.53 7.78
N MET A 1015 5.90 0.79 7.79
CA MET A 1015 4.70 1.39 7.20
C MET A 1015 4.55 1.07 5.71
N GLY A 1016 5.65 1.17 4.95
CA GLY A 1016 5.68 0.79 3.54
C GLY A 1016 5.39 -0.69 3.31
N GLN A 1017 5.92 -1.57 4.15
CA GLN A 1017 5.63 -3.01 4.09
C GLN A 1017 4.16 -3.32 4.33
N ARG A 1018 3.53 -2.69 5.34
CA ARG A 1018 2.08 -2.82 5.57
C ARG A 1018 1.28 -2.40 4.33
N TYR A 1019 1.60 -1.24 3.75
CA TYR A 1019 0.95 -0.76 2.52
C TYR A 1019 1.07 -1.73 1.34
N ILE A 1020 2.20 -2.41 1.16
CA ILE A 1020 2.39 -3.34 0.03
C ILE A 1020 1.58 -4.63 0.24
N LEU A 1021 1.63 -5.15 1.47
CA LEU A 1021 1.22 -6.52 1.81
C LEU A 1021 -0.24 -6.63 2.26
N GLU A 1022 -0.74 -5.65 3.02
CA GLU A 1022 -2.10 -5.62 3.58
C GLU A 1022 -3.06 -4.95 2.56
N GLY A 1023 -3.96 -5.73 1.98
CA GLY A 1023 -4.84 -5.29 0.89
C GLY A 1023 -5.86 -4.22 1.31
N ASP A 1024 -6.43 -4.39 2.51
CA ASP A 1024 -7.33 -3.47 3.18
C ASP A 1024 -6.63 -2.17 3.56
N VAL A 1025 -5.45 -2.24 4.20
CA VAL A 1025 -4.64 -1.06 4.57
C VAL A 1025 -4.25 -0.26 3.33
N ARG A 1026 -3.83 -0.92 2.25
CA ARG A 1026 -3.58 -0.24 0.98
C ARG A 1026 -4.83 0.48 0.48
N GLY A 1027 -5.95 -0.23 0.39
CA GLY A 1027 -7.20 0.31 -0.13
C GLY A 1027 -7.66 1.54 0.65
N SER A 1028 -7.64 1.45 1.98
CA SER A 1028 -8.05 2.53 2.86
C SER A 1028 -7.09 3.73 2.82
N LEU A 1029 -5.78 3.50 2.85
CA LEU A 1029 -4.78 4.58 2.79
C LEU A 1029 -4.81 5.29 1.44
N GLU A 1030 -4.97 4.57 0.33
CA GLU A 1030 -5.15 5.17 -1.00
C GLU A 1030 -6.41 6.05 -1.08
N MET A 1031 -7.51 5.62 -0.46
CA MET A 1031 -8.75 6.41 -0.44
C MET A 1031 -8.60 7.66 0.45
N LEU A 1032 -8.01 7.53 1.64
CA LEU A 1032 -7.81 8.66 2.56
C LEU A 1032 -6.83 9.70 2.02
N ILE A 1033 -5.72 9.26 1.43
CA ILE A 1033 -4.73 10.18 0.88
C ILE A 1033 -5.33 10.93 -0.31
N PHE A 1034 -6.13 10.23 -1.13
CA PHE A 1034 -6.90 10.87 -2.19
C PHE A 1034 -7.84 11.93 -1.61
N ASP A 1035 -8.48 11.65 -0.48
CA ASP A 1035 -9.38 12.62 0.13
C ASP A 1035 -8.70 13.88 0.62
N CYS A 1036 -7.64 13.71 1.40
CA CYS A 1036 -6.80 14.81 1.87
C CYS A 1036 -6.32 15.68 0.69
N PHE A 1037 -5.92 15.04 -0.41
CA PHE A 1037 -5.33 15.73 -1.56
C PHE A 1037 -6.33 16.58 -2.33
N ASN A 1038 -7.55 16.08 -2.52
CA ASN A 1038 -8.54 16.89 -3.21
C ASN A 1038 -9.04 18.06 -2.35
N ILE A 1039 -9.13 17.89 -1.03
CA ILE A 1039 -9.43 19.00 -0.11
C ILE A 1039 -8.37 20.11 -0.26
N LEU A 1040 -7.10 19.72 -0.40
CA LEU A 1040 -5.97 20.65 -0.53
C LEU A 1040 -5.75 21.24 -1.93
N SER A 1041 -6.26 20.59 -2.99
CA SER A 1041 -6.18 21.07 -4.39
C SER A 1041 -4.75 21.42 -4.89
N LYS A 1042 -3.70 20.68 -4.51
CA LYS A 1042 -2.30 20.98 -4.90
C LYS A 1042 -1.87 20.37 -6.24
N LYS A 1043 -1.10 21.12 -7.04
CA LYS A 1043 -0.55 20.68 -8.35
C LYS A 1043 0.51 19.58 -8.24
N ASP A 1044 1.41 19.70 -7.28
CA ASP A 1044 2.46 18.70 -7.00
C ASP A 1044 1.89 17.33 -6.57
N LEU A 1045 0.60 17.30 -6.22
CA LEU A 1045 -0.17 16.08 -5.93
C LEU A 1045 -0.90 15.55 -7.16
N GLU A 1046 -1.27 16.42 -8.10
CA GLU A 1046 -1.72 16.02 -9.44
C GLU A 1046 -0.60 15.26 -10.16
N ASP A 1047 0.67 15.62 -9.94
CA ASP A 1047 1.82 14.90 -10.49
C ASP A 1047 2.03 13.54 -9.80
N LEU A 1048 1.88 13.42 -8.48
CA LEU A 1048 1.90 12.14 -7.76
C LEU A 1048 0.72 11.23 -8.15
N TRP A 1049 -0.45 11.82 -8.37
CA TRP A 1049 -1.61 11.11 -8.88
C TRP A 1049 -1.42 10.69 -10.33
N LYS A 1050 -0.90 11.58 -11.19
CA LYS A 1050 -0.45 11.24 -12.54
C LYS A 1050 0.63 10.19 -12.48
N LYS A 1051 1.53 10.12 -11.49
CA LYS A 1051 2.49 9.00 -11.35
C LYS A 1051 1.80 7.70 -10.89
N ALA A 1052 0.84 7.76 -9.96
CA ALA A 1052 0.10 6.60 -9.50
C ALA A 1052 -0.86 6.03 -10.58
N THR A 1053 -1.35 6.89 -11.48
CA THR A 1053 -2.32 6.56 -12.54
C THR A 1053 -1.71 6.50 -13.93
N ASN A 1054 -0.62 7.22 -14.21
CA ASN A 1054 0.24 6.99 -15.36
C ASN A 1054 1.19 5.86 -15.02
N LEU A 1055 1.10 4.82 -15.82
CA LEU A 1055 2.26 4.62 -16.66
C LEU A 1055 1.87 4.28 -18.10
N PHE A 1056 0.63 3.84 -18.31
CA PHE A 1056 0.10 3.54 -19.63
C PHE A 1056 -1.40 3.89 -19.59
N SER A 1057 -1.99 4.57 -20.58
CA SER A 1057 -3.45 4.69 -20.62
C SER A 1057 -4.05 3.34 -21.05
N GLY A 1058 -3.94 2.35 -20.16
CA GLY A 1058 -4.16 0.92 -20.37
C GLY A 1058 -3.55 0.03 -19.27
N VAL A 1059 -2.54 0.48 -18.52
CA VAL A 1059 -1.96 -0.21 -17.35
C VAL A 1059 -1.44 0.87 -16.39
N SER A 1060 -1.96 0.94 -15.19
CA SER A 1060 -1.48 1.89 -14.18
C SER A 1060 -0.29 1.29 -13.42
N LEU A 1061 0.66 2.11 -12.95
CA LEU A 1061 1.73 1.64 -12.06
C LEU A 1061 1.16 0.97 -10.79
N ARG A 1062 0.00 1.48 -10.34
CA ARG A 1062 -0.82 0.85 -9.32
C ARG A 1062 -1.30 -0.55 -9.71
N ASP A 1063 -1.49 -0.85 -10.99
CA ASP A 1063 -1.92 -2.17 -11.51
C ASP A 1063 -0.78 -3.16 -11.50
N VAL A 1064 0.41 -2.68 -11.83
CA VAL A 1064 1.66 -3.44 -11.72
C VAL A 1064 1.95 -3.78 -10.24
N LEU A 1065 1.77 -2.81 -9.33
CA LEU A 1065 1.81 -3.01 -7.87
C LEU A 1065 0.61 -3.79 -7.31
N ALA A 1066 -0.50 -3.84 -8.05
CA ALA A 1066 -1.70 -4.61 -7.71
C ALA A 1066 -1.72 -5.99 -8.36
N HIS A 1067 -0.70 -6.37 -9.13
CA HIS A 1067 -0.71 -7.62 -9.87
C HIS A 1067 -0.50 -8.85 -8.96
N GLY A 1068 0.01 -8.70 -7.74
CA GLY A 1068 0.18 -9.81 -6.78
C GLY A 1068 1.34 -10.75 -7.11
N SER A 1069 1.92 -10.66 -8.32
CA SER A 1069 3.22 -11.26 -8.62
C SER A 1069 4.28 -10.39 -7.99
N THR A 1070 5.04 -10.96 -7.05
CA THR A 1070 6.18 -10.29 -6.43
C THR A 1070 7.10 -9.66 -7.47
N MET A 1071 7.30 -10.33 -8.62
CA MET A 1071 8.15 -9.83 -9.68
C MET A 1071 7.57 -8.59 -10.38
N MET A 1072 6.28 -8.62 -10.73
CA MET A 1072 5.62 -7.46 -11.33
C MET A 1072 5.48 -6.32 -10.33
N GLU A 1073 5.17 -6.62 -9.06
CA GLU A 1073 5.14 -5.61 -7.99
C GLU A 1073 6.52 -4.95 -7.83
N VAL A 1074 7.60 -5.72 -7.97
CA VAL A 1074 8.94 -5.15 -7.94
C VAL A 1074 9.22 -4.33 -9.22
N VAL A 1075 8.83 -4.77 -10.42
CA VAL A 1075 8.87 -3.97 -11.67
C VAL A 1075 8.05 -2.67 -11.54
N GLY A 1076 6.96 -2.69 -10.78
CA GLY A 1076 6.21 -1.49 -10.41
C GLY A 1076 7.00 -0.54 -9.52
N GLY A 1077 7.71 -1.08 -8.52
CA GLY A 1077 8.67 -0.32 -7.70
C GLY A 1077 9.97 0.09 -8.42
N LEU A 1078 10.09 -0.18 -9.73
CA LEU A 1078 11.24 0.13 -10.57
C LEU A 1078 10.94 1.21 -11.60
N LEU A 1079 9.74 1.14 -12.17
CA LEU A 1079 9.21 2.16 -13.08
C LEU A 1079 8.82 3.46 -12.36
N ASP A 1080 8.80 3.46 -11.01
CA ASP A 1080 8.88 4.67 -10.18
C ASP A 1080 10.18 4.65 -9.35
N PRO A 1081 11.24 5.34 -9.82
CA PRO A 1081 12.56 5.33 -9.18
C PRO A 1081 12.58 5.96 -7.79
N GLU A 1082 11.52 6.66 -7.39
CA GLU A 1082 11.38 7.27 -6.07
C GLU A 1082 10.54 6.42 -5.09
N ASP A 1083 10.20 5.18 -5.45
CA ASP A 1083 9.39 4.24 -4.64
C ASP A 1083 8.02 4.82 -4.23
N LEU A 1084 7.00 4.62 -5.08
CA LEU A 1084 5.64 5.14 -4.87
C LEU A 1084 5.11 4.88 -3.44
N PRO A 1085 5.20 3.65 -2.88
CA PRO A 1085 4.92 3.39 -1.47
C PRO A 1085 5.62 4.37 -0.52
N SER A 1086 6.94 4.53 -0.58
CA SER A 1086 7.67 5.43 0.32
C SER A 1086 7.27 6.89 0.15
N GLN A 1087 7.07 7.38 -1.08
CA GLN A 1087 6.58 8.73 -1.31
C GLN A 1087 5.17 8.95 -0.75
N LEU A 1088 4.28 7.97 -0.92
CA LEU A 1088 2.93 8.02 -0.33
C LEU A 1088 2.99 8.05 1.19
N ILE A 1089 3.82 7.18 1.80
CA ILE A 1089 4.05 7.18 3.25
C ILE A 1089 4.61 8.53 3.71
N ASP A 1090 5.62 9.08 3.04
CA ASP A 1090 6.21 10.37 3.41
C ASP A 1090 5.20 11.52 3.32
N LYS A 1091 4.29 11.50 2.34
CA LYS A 1091 3.21 12.48 2.22
C LYS A 1091 2.15 12.30 3.31
N MET A 1092 1.76 11.05 3.62
CA MET A 1092 0.84 10.74 4.71
C MET A 1092 1.41 11.20 6.05
N LEU A 1093 2.68 10.88 6.32
CA LEU A 1093 3.38 11.29 7.54
C LEU A 1093 3.47 12.80 7.67
N LYS A 1094 3.77 13.51 6.57
CA LYS A 1094 3.75 14.97 6.56
C LYS A 1094 2.38 15.54 6.95
N LEU A 1095 1.28 14.94 6.48
CA LEU A 1095 -0.07 15.35 6.86
C LEU A 1095 -0.36 15.05 8.34
N ILE A 1096 0.02 13.87 8.82
CA ILE A 1096 -0.14 13.45 10.21
C ILE A 1096 0.65 14.36 11.16
N GLU A 1097 1.87 14.75 10.80
CA GLU A 1097 2.68 15.71 11.57
C GLU A 1097 2.02 17.10 11.64
N ASP A 1098 1.25 17.49 10.62
CA ASP A 1098 0.56 18.77 10.56
C ASP A 1098 -0.80 18.76 11.31
N GLU A 1099 -1.28 17.61 11.83
CA GLU A 1099 -2.58 17.43 12.52
C GLU A 1099 -2.79 18.41 13.67
N GLU A 1100 -1.84 18.52 14.61
CA GLU A 1100 -1.94 19.38 15.80
C GLU A 1100 -2.08 20.87 15.42
N VAL A 1101 -1.37 21.27 14.36
CA VAL A 1101 -1.40 22.64 13.84
C VAL A 1101 -2.75 22.94 13.20
N LEU A 1102 -3.22 22.05 12.33
CA LEU A 1102 -4.52 22.19 11.68
C LEU A 1102 -5.65 22.24 12.73
N GLN A 1103 -5.55 21.44 13.78
CA GLN A 1103 -6.50 21.45 14.90
C GLN A 1103 -6.46 22.80 15.63
N THR A 1104 -5.28 23.31 15.93
CA THR A 1104 -5.12 24.64 16.57
C THR A 1104 -5.73 25.75 15.70
N MET A 1105 -5.50 25.73 14.40
CA MET A 1105 -6.08 26.72 13.47
C MET A 1105 -7.61 26.62 13.44
N SER A 1106 -8.16 25.40 13.42
CA SER A 1106 -9.60 25.14 13.49
C SER A 1106 -10.22 25.70 14.78
N ASP A 1107 -9.63 25.38 15.94
CA ASP A 1107 -10.15 25.81 17.23
C ASP A 1107 -10.09 27.33 17.38
N GLN A 1108 -8.98 27.94 16.96
CA GLN A 1108 -8.86 29.40 16.98
C GLN A 1108 -9.85 30.11 16.06
N PHE A 1109 -10.14 29.54 14.89
CA PHE A 1109 -11.16 30.09 13.99
C PHE A 1109 -12.54 30.07 14.64
N LYS A 1110 -12.91 28.94 15.28
CA LYS A 1110 -14.19 28.78 15.97
C LYS A 1110 -14.31 29.73 17.18
N ASP A 1111 -13.25 29.85 17.97
CA ASP A 1111 -13.25 30.64 19.20
C ASP A 1111 -13.21 32.15 18.94
N LYS A 1112 -12.33 32.60 18.04
CA LYS A 1112 -12.11 34.02 17.76
C LYS A 1112 -12.99 34.58 16.64
N LYS A 1113 -13.74 33.72 15.93
CA LYS A 1113 -14.57 34.09 14.77
C LYS A 1113 -13.81 34.95 13.77
N ILE A 1114 -12.64 34.47 13.36
CA ILE A 1114 -11.69 35.21 12.50
C ILE A 1114 -12.40 35.63 11.21
N LEU A 1115 -12.29 36.92 10.86
CA LEU A 1115 -13.04 37.54 9.77
C LEU A 1115 -12.20 37.77 8.51
N ASP A 1116 -10.87 37.85 8.64
CA ASP A 1116 -9.97 38.17 7.54
C ASP A 1116 -8.64 37.40 7.61
N GLN A 1117 -7.88 37.46 6.52
CA GLN A 1117 -6.58 36.78 6.41
C GLN A 1117 -5.52 37.36 7.35
N ALA A 1118 -5.63 38.65 7.72
CA ALA A 1118 -4.70 39.31 8.64
C ALA A 1118 -4.83 38.78 10.08
N GLY A 1119 -6.06 38.59 10.55
CA GLY A 1119 -6.36 37.97 11.83
C GLY A 1119 -5.88 36.52 11.90
N LEU A 1120 -6.00 35.77 10.80
CA LEU A 1120 -5.42 34.43 10.71
C LEU A 1120 -3.89 34.49 10.79
N GLN A 1121 -3.23 35.35 10.01
CA GLN A 1121 -1.77 35.50 10.01
C GLN A 1121 -1.22 35.87 11.40
N GLY A 1122 -1.91 36.74 12.15
CA GLY A 1122 -1.52 37.08 13.52
C GLY A 1122 -1.48 35.87 14.47
N ILE A 1123 -2.38 34.89 14.27
CA ILE A 1123 -2.41 33.65 15.06
C ILE A 1123 -1.24 32.72 14.67
N ILE A 1124 -0.92 32.66 13.38
CA ILE A 1124 0.25 31.92 12.86
C ILE A 1124 1.52 32.48 13.51
N ASP A 1125 1.68 33.79 13.47
CA ASP A 1125 2.88 34.48 13.98
C ASP A 1125 3.02 34.32 15.51
N ASP A 1126 1.92 34.39 16.25
CA ASP A 1126 1.90 34.15 17.70
C ASP A 1126 2.24 32.69 18.06
N HIS A 1127 1.78 31.71 17.26
CA HIS A 1127 2.10 30.31 17.50
C HIS A 1127 3.58 30.02 17.26
N ILE A 1128 4.15 30.53 16.15
CA ILE A 1128 5.57 30.37 15.82
C ILE A 1128 6.45 30.98 16.93
N LYS A 1129 6.08 32.18 17.43
CA LYS A 1129 6.78 32.83 18.57
C LYS A 1129 6.74 31.97 19.84
N LYS A 1130 5.61 31.31 20.13
CA LYS A 1130 5.46 30.46 21.33
C LYS A 1130 6.27 29.15 21.26
N LYS A 1131 6.44 28.56 20.07
CA LYS A 1131 7.17 27.29 19.89
C LYS A 1131 8.71 27.41 19.95
N LYS A 1132 9.29 28.62 19.99
CA LYS A 1132 10.76 28.86 20.03
C LYS A 1132 11.55 28.07 18.98
N LEU A 1133 11.03 28.01 17.75
CA LEU A 1133 11.67 27.27 16.65
C LEU A 1133 12.88 28.03 16.09
N SER A 1134 13.84 27.30 15.52
CA SER A 1134 14.97 27.90 14.81
C SER A 1134 14.49 28.65 13.54
N PRO A 1135 15.19 29.68 13.06
CA PRO A 1135 14.74 30.52 11.94
C PRO A 1135 14.36 29.73 10.68
N GLU A 1136 15.18 28.76 10.28
CA GLU A 1136 14.93 27.89 9.11
C GLU A 1136 13.69 26.97 9.29
N LYS A 1137 13.44 26.50 10.52
CA LYS A 1137 12.25 25.68 10.82
C LYS A 1137 11.00 26.55 10.86
N SER A 1138 11.10 27.74 11.43
CA SER A 1138 10.04 28.73 11.47
C SER A 1138 9.60 29.16 10.07
N GLU A 1139 10.54 29.37 9.14
CA GLU A 1139 10.23 29.74 7.76
C GLU A 1139 9.55 28.59 6.98
N LYS A 1140 10.03 27.36 7.16
CA LYS A 1140 9.43 26.17 6.54
C LYS A 1140 8.02 25.88 7.09
N GLU A 1141 7.81 26.05 8.39
CA GLU A 1141 6.47 26.00 8.99
C GLU A 1141 5.60 27.15 8.47
N LEU A 1142 6.07 28.41 8.49
CA LEU A 1142 5.29 29.56 8.00
C LEU A 1142 4.79 29.35 6.56
N LYS A 1143 5.63 28.80 5.69
CA LYS A 1143 5.25 28.46 4.31
C LYS A 1143 4.13 27.42 4.27
N ARG A 1144 4.23 26.34 5.07
CA ARG A 1144 3.18 25.31 5.18
C ARG A 1144 1.87 25.88 5.75
N TRP A 1145 1.93 26.73 6.75
CA TRP A 1145 0.74 27.32 7.36
C TRP A 1145 0.00 28.24 6.40
N LYS A 1146 0.73 29.04 5.62
CA LYS A 1146 0.15 29.87 4.55
C LYS A 1146 -0.53 29.02 3.47
N GLU A 1147 -0.04 27.81 3.20
CA GLU A 1147 -0.72 26.89 2.29
C GLU A 1147 -2.10 26.47 2.83
N TYR A 1148 -2.22 26.15 4.13
CA TYR A 1148 -3.48 25.75 4.75
C TYR A 1148 -4.46 26.90 4.99
N ALA A 1149 -3.99 28.15 5.00
CA ALA A 1149 -4.85 29.32 5.12
C ALA A 1149 -5.93 29.38 4.02
N SER A 1150 -5.63 28.84 2.83
CA SER A 1150 -6.57 28.75 1.71
C SER A 1150 -7.79 27.85 1.97
N LEU A 1151 -7.75 27.00 3.01
CA LEU A 1151 -8.87 26.13 3.40
C LEU A 1151 -9.96 26.89 4.15
N PHE A 1152 -9.62 28.03 4.76
CA PHE A 1152 -10.61 28.89 5.38
C PHE A 1152 -11.35 29.70 4.32
N PRO A 1153 -12.64 30.00 4.52
CA PRO A 1153 -13.43 30.81 3.59
C PRO A 1153 -13.05 32.31 3.61
N LEU A 1154 -11.83 32.66 4.06
CA LEU A 1154 -11.36 34.04 4.23
C LEU A 1154 -10.89 34.59 2.88
N LYS A 1155 -11.23 35.85 2.59
CA LYS A 1155 -10.87 36.56 1.35
C LYS A 1155 -10.09 37.82 1.63
#